data_AF-A0A1D8P4L6-F1
#
_entry.id   AF-A0A1D8P4L6-F1
#
_cell.length_a   1.000
_cell.length_b   1.000
_cell.length_c   1.000
_cell.angle_alpha   90.00
_cell.angle_beta   90.00
_cell.angle_gamma   90.00
#
_symmetry.space_group_name_H-M   'P 1'
#
loop_
_entity.id
_entity.type
_entity.pdbx_description
1 polymer ?
#
loop_
_entity_poly.entity_id
_entity_poly.type
_entity_poly.pdbx_seq_one_letter_code
_entity_poly.pdbx_strand_id
1 'polypeptide(L)'
;MKRFLLLFSVFLISQINLWSQCPPGSDSDTDGDGVLDCIDPCNNVASSIIGNQSFESDFIGWTIPQNEEYFTINENTEHILHGNKSLVVTAPNNSTFEEYAIYSEEFTLHEGVTYNFKIPVKRIGDIDGDALRWVLIDENGAYRHFNNHYSFTSDWSFLEFNNFTVNFNNFTSNKFRLRLEFGLSEVDMVVDKIEFYESSLNFDPAYYDADADGNLDCVPLTINNHPDYDALVALYNATEGENWTNNTNWLTNEPISTWHGVYTDENDRVYYIDLTNNNLTGSIPNTINDLSSLQYLLLGYNNLAGNIPSEIGDISSLLYLNLEVNQLNGIIPSEIGNLYNLYYLRLNTNQLTGSIPIEITNLSNLITLNLAVNDLTGSIPSDIGNVTSLTTLKLGDNNFFGTVIPPEIGNLTNLYELDLRACNLTGEIPSEIGNLTNLNYLYLFFNNLSGQVPTELQNLTNLINFQISNNILSGDIPDFTNLTNLAYFNISNNSFQFGDFENEFTTYQNNIPEFTYAPQSNRSQVIYNVDFNVDANAFIPNNTDVIINANTIGTNNLYQWYKNGIAIEDATFETLSLLNFDFTFSGEYYCEITNSVVTGLTLYTNPATITTPISEHPDYNALETLYNATNGDNWSNNTNWLSNSPLNTWYGITLNNNNRVSSINLFNNNLIGELPVITNGLDNINVLSLYSNNLSGTIPSEIENLNQLSTLDLSGNQFSGEIPSSLGNLSNLNTLSLSINQLTGEIPIEIGSLTDLSYLGIYSNQLEGNIPASIGNLSNLEYLILGFNQLSGELDTNLSNLNNLIYLYLSSNNLNGSIPQEIAEIPSLTYFYIDNNNLSGQLPDFSLSAITTENSVLNISYNNFIFADLENQFEYLINNVPNFFYNPMNPFGDVQEPITTGIGENITLTTIFDTGTRQTARGAENEYQWYKDDVAIDGANEATYTIENTTEEDTGIYVAKVTNTDIPDLTLESIPYDITIDAALGIDELKDTKFSVYPNPANDILFVSNISDLAKIEIYDLLGKKVISKENITSQTQLKLTNLKTGVYILKVSINNKVLTQKLIKN
;
A
#
# COMPACT_ATOMS: atom_id res chain seq x y z
N MET A 1 -8.10 -36.76 -52.61
CA MET A 1 -8.91 -37.89 -53.09
C MET A 1 -8.10 -38.68 -54.11
N LYS A 2 -7.99 -40.00 -53.92
CA LYS A 2 -6.90 -40.92 -54.32
C LYS A 2 -5.65 -40.80 -53.44
N ARG A 3 -5.23 -41.80 -52.67
CA ARG A 3 -5.83 -43.08 -52.18
C ARG A 3 -4.72 -43.67 -51.29
N PHE A 4 -4.90 -43.81 -49.98
CA PHE A 4 -5.48 -45.02 -49.35
C PHE A 4 -4.71 -46.30 -49.70
N LEU A 5 -3.89 -46.80 -48.75
CA LEU A 5 -3.62 -48.21 -48.37
C LEU A 5 -2.19 -48.34 -47.81
N LEU A 6 -2.04 -48.54 -46.49
CA LEU A 6 -1.39 -49.72 -45.89
C LEU A 6 -1.25 -49.55 -44.35
N LEU A 7 -2.37 -49.72 -43.66
CA LEU A 7 -2.41 -50.60 -42.50
C LEU A 7 -2.77 -52.01 -43.03
N PHE A 8 -2.24 -53.06 -42.40
CA PHE A 8 -2.38 -54.52 -42.62
C PHE A 8 -1.29 -55.24 -43.44
N SER A 9 -0.45 -56.05 -42.75
CA SER A 9 -0.69 -57.51 -42.68
C SER A 9 0.13 -58.21 -41.59
N VAL A 10 -0.49 -59.24 -41.03
CA VAL A 10 -0.14 -60.09 -39.90
C VAL A 10 0.34 -61.44 -40.46
N PHE A 11 1.44 -61.99 -39.91
CA PHE A 11 1.91 -63.40 -39.94
C PHE A 11 2.25 -64.07 -41.30
N LEU A 12 3.39 -64.77 -41.41
CA LEU A 12 3.52 -66.25 -41.34
C LEU A 12 4.88 -66.78 -41.93
N ILE A 13 5.73 -67.31 -41.04
CA ILE A 13 6.52 -68.57 -41.08
C ILE A 13 7.24 -69.00 -42.39
N SER A 14 8.57 -69.13 -42.31
CA SER A 14 9.26 -70.38 -42.69
C SER A 14 10.59 -70.55 -41.95
N GLN A 15 10.67 -71.60 -41.12
CA GLN A 15 11.92 -72.16 -40.61
C GLN A 15 12.85 -72.62 -41.75
N ILE A 16 14.17 -72.45 -41.57
CA ILE A 16 15.15 -73.42 -42.04
C ILE A 16 16.05 -73.79 -40.86
N ASN A 17 15.96 -75.07 -40.49
CA ASN A 17 16.82 -75.79 -39.57
C ASN A 17 18.31 -75.62 -39.91
N LEU A 18 19.14 -75.46 -38.89
CA LEU A 18 20.42 -76.17 -38.79
C LEU A 18 20.65 -76.58 -37.32
N TRP A 19 20.00 -77.68 -36.92
CA TRP A 19 20.56 -78.55 -35.89
C TRP A 19 21.75 -79.29 -36.51
N SER A 20 22.93 -79.11 -35.90
CA SER A 20 23.85 -80.17 -35.44
C SER A 20 25.30 -79.75 -35.62
N GLN A 21 26.01 -79.42 -34.53
CA GLN A 21 27.38 -79.87 -34.27
C GLN A 21 27.63 -79.90 -32.75
N CYS A 22 27.25 -81.01 -32.11
CA CYS A 22 28.19 -81.85 -31.36
C CYS A 22 27.51 -83.19 -30.97
N PRO A 23 28.18 -84.35 -31.13
CA PRO A 23 27.61 -85.67 -30.87
C PRO A 23 27.74 -86.08 -29.38
N PRO A 24 26.95 -87.06 -28.91
CA PRO A 24 27.00 -87.52 -27.53
C PRO A 24 28.18 -88.49 -27.28
N GLY A 25 29.00 -88.16 -26.29
CA GLY A 25 29.93 -89.09 -25.64
C GLY A 25 31.35 -89.12 -26.21
N SER A 26 32.23 -88.27 -25.69
CA SER A 26 33.65 -88.55 -25.46
C SER A 26 34.28 -87.41 -24.65
N ASP A 27 34.20 -87.53 -23.33
CA ASP A 27 35.03 -86.80 -22.39
C ASP A 27 36.50 -87.18 -22.62
N SER A 28 37.31 -86.25 -23.11
CA SER A 28 38.74 -86.22 -22.78
C SER A 28 39.33 -84.86 -23.14
N ASP A 29 39.64 -84.10 -22.08
CA ASP A 29 40.66 -83.06 -22.01
C ASP A 29 41.98 -83.58 -22.64
N THR A 30 42.48 -82.88 -23.67
CA THR A 30 43.66 -83.31 -24.45
C THR A 30 44.93 -82.51 -24.17
N ASP A 31 44.89 -81.47 -23.34
CA ASP A 31 46.07 -80.65 -23.00
C ASP A 31 46.35 -80.54 -21.49
N GLY A 32 45.45 -81.05 -20.64
CA GLY A 32 45.68 -81.30 -19.22
C GLY A 32 45.56 -80.07 -18.34
N ASP A 33 44.74 -79.09 -18.73
CA ASP A 33 44.48 -77.86 -17.98
C ASP A 33 43.26 -77.93 -17.05
N GLY A 34 42.43 -78.98 -17.16
CA GLY A 34 41.28 -79.19 -16.29
C GLY A 34 40.00 -78.45 -16.69
N VAL A 35 39.90 -77.89 -17.92
CA VAL A 35 38.68 -77.27 -18.46
C VAL A 35 38.19 -78.02 -19.72
N LEU A 36 36.86 -78.09 -19.90
CA LEU A 36 36.19 -78.90 -20.92
C LEU A 36 35.69 -77.99 -22.08
N ASP A 37 36.35 -78.04 -23.24
CA ASP A 37 35.99 -77.25 -24.43
C ASP A 37 34.77 -77.85 -25.18
N CYS A 38 33.54 -77.39 -24.89
CA CYS A 38 32.39 -77.28 -25.82
C CYS A 38 31.05 -76.86 -25.11
N ILE A 39 30.48 -75.69 -25.52
CA ILE A 39 29.10 -75.15 -25.31
C ILE A 39 28.89 -74.40 -23.96
N ASP A 40 28.50 -73.12 -23.88
CA ASP A 40 27.47 -72.35 -24.61
C ASP A 40 27.81 -70.82 -24.73
N PRO A 41 28.12 -70.26 -25.92
CA PRO A 41 28.27 -68.82 -26.10
C PRO A 41 26.92 -68.17 -26.45
N CYS A 42 26.61 -67.11 -25.71
CA CYS A 42 25.38 -66.32 -25.79
C CYS A 42 25.00 -65.97 -27.24
N ASN A 43 23.74 -66.21 -27.60
CA ASN A 43 23.21 -66.20 -28.98
C ASN A 43 23.37 -64.89 -29.79
N ASN A 44 23.98 -63.83 -29.25
CA ASN A 44 24.10 -62.52 -29.89
C ASN A 44 25.53 -61.96 -30.01
N VAL A 45 26.60 -62.70 -29.67
CA VAL A 45 27.99 -62.19 -29.86
C VAL A 45 28.78 -63.07 -30.82
N ALA A 46 29.18 -62.50 -31.96
CA ALA A 46 30.08 -63.17 -32.90
C ALA A 46 31.48 -63.33 -32.30
N SER A 47 31.97 -64.57 -32.24
CA SER A 47 33.18 -65.03 -31.55
C SER A 47 34.52 -64.56 -32.18
N SER A 48 34.60 -63.37 -32.78
CA SER A 48 35.77 -62.94 -33.56
C SER A 48 36.38 -61.59 -33.16
N ILE A 49 36.02 -61.01 -32.01
CA ILE A 49 36.45 -59.64 -31.62
C ILE A 49 37.28 -59.60 -30.32
N ILE A 50 37.57 -60.74 -29.69
CA ILE A 50 38.35 -60.75 -28.44
C ILE A 50 39.83 -61.02 -28.75
N GLY A 51 40.63 -59.95 -28.79
CA GLY A 51 42.08 -60.05 -28.84
C GLY A 51 42.78 -58.72 -28.50
N ASN A 52 43.31 -58.61 -27.27
CA ASN A 52 44.27 -57.62 -26.73
C ASN A 52 43.85 -56.12 -26.79
N GLN A 53 43.92 -55.27 -25.75
CA GLN A 53 45.07 -54.95 -24.88
C GLN A 53 44.61 -54.25 -23.58
N SER A 54 44.99 -54.78 -22.41
CA SER A 54 45.04 -54.04 -21.13
C SER A 54 46.43 -54.24 -20.53
N PHE A 55 47.09 -53.17 -20.08
CA PHE A 55 48.39 -53.27 -19.40
C PHE A 55 48.44 -52.33 -18.19
N GLU A 56 49.21 -52.73 -17.16
CA GLU A 56 49.48 -51.96 -15.93
C GLU A 56 50.88 -51.31 -16.02
N SER A 57 51.06 -50.09 -15.48
CA SER A 57 52.34 -49.36 -15.47
C SER A 57 52.64 -48.74 -14.10
N ASP A 58 53.87 -48.90 -13.61
CA ASP A 58 54.40 -48.25 -12.39
C ASP A 58 54.91 -46.81 -12.66
N PHE A 59 55.18 -46.02 -11.62
CA PHE A 59 55.84 -44.70 -11.73
C PHE A 59 57.38 -44.84 -11.54
N ILE A 60 58.19 -44.15 -12.37
CA ILE A 60 59.67 -44.23 -12.33
C ILE A 60 60.35 -42.85 -12.34
N GLY A 61 61.26 -42.59 -11.37
CA GLY A 61 62.31 -41.55 -11.42
C GLY A 61 61.99 -40.19 -10.77
N TRP A 62 63.03 -39.50 -10.26
CA TRP A 62 62.97 -38.19 -9.57
C TRP A 62 64.07 -37.23 -10.08
N THR A 63 63.82 -35.91 -10.09
CA THR A 63 64.87 -34.87 -10.25
C THR A 63 64.76 -33.81 -9.14
N ILE A 64 65.86 -33.51 -8.43
CA ILE A 64 65.97 -32.46 -7.39
C ILE A 64 67.14 -31.51 -7.76
N PRO A 65 66.98 -30.17 -7.70
CA PRO A 65 68.13 -29.24 -7.75
C PRO A 65 68.99 -29.32 -6.48
N GLN A 66 70.32 -29.36 -6.63
CA GLN A 66 71.26 -29.37 -5.50
C GLN A 66 71.19 -28.06 -4.69
N ASN A 67 70.62 -28.11 -3.46
CA ASN A 67 71.09 -27.41 -2.23
C ASN A 67 69.96 -27.06 -1.23
N GLU A 68 69.09 -27.98 -0.80
CA GLU A 68 68.30 -27.77 0.42
C GLU A 68 68.35 -28.98 1.38
N GLU A 69 68.46 -28.67 2.68
CA GLU A 69 68.35 -29.62 3.80
C GLU A 69 66.85 -29.92 4.02
N TYR A 70 66.49 -31.20 4.25
CA TYR A 70 65.16 -31.76 4.53
C TYR A 70 64.33 -32.26 3.33
N PHE A 71 64.50 -33.55 3.00
CA PHE A 71 63.48 -34.38 2.35
C PHE A 71 63.60 -35.80 2.94
N THR A 72 62.50 -36.40 3.42
CA THR A 72 62.53 -37.73 4.07
C THR A 72 61.65 -38.70 3.30
N ILE A 73 62.27 -39.67 2.62
CA ILE A 73 61.60 -40.88 2.14
C ILE A 73 61.60 -41.88 3.30
N ASN A 74 60.46 -42.47 3.64
CA ASN A 74 60.39 -43.47 4.71
C ASN A 74 61.03 -44.78 4.20
N GLU A 75 62.34 -44.91 4.41
CA GLU A 75 63.15 -46.08 4.04
C GLU A 75 62.80 -47.28 4.93
N ASN A 76 61.79 -48.06 4.53
CA ASN A 76 61.64 -49.46 4.92
C ASN A 76 60.90 -50.23 3.83
N THR A 77 61.59 -50.61 2.75
CA THR A 77 61.53 -51.95 2.11
C THR A 77 62.40 -52.01 0.85
N GLU A 78 63.37 -52.92 0.81
CA GLU A 78 64.23 -53.24 -0.34
C GLU A 78 63.49 -54.10 -1.40
N HIS A 79 63.70 -53.75 -2.69
CA HIS A 79 63.61 -54.49 -3.96
C HIS A 79 62.70 -55.73 -4.17
N ILE A 80 61.59 -55.52 -4.89
CA ILE A 80 61.07 -56.11 -6.17
C ILE A 80 59.61 -55.63 -6.25
N LEU A 81 59.22 -54.86 -7.28
CA LEU A 81 57.86 -54.30 -7.37
C LEU A 81 56.90 -55.32 -8.01
N HIS A 82 56.12 -55.98 -7.15
CA HIS A 82 54.85 -56.64 -7.44
C HIS A 82 53.95 -56.40 -6.22
N GLY A 83 52.73 -55.89 -6.41
CA GLY A 83 51.64 -55.86 -5.43
C GLY A 83 51.61 -54.65 -4.47
N ASN A 84 50.46 -53.97 -4.47
CA ASN A 84 49.91 -53.01 -3.49
C ASN A 84 50.91 -52.17 -2.68
N LYS A 85 51.49 -51.13 -3.30
CA LYS A 85 52.19 -50.05 -2.58
C LYS A 85 51.85 -48.68 -3.12
N SER A 86 51.80 -47.72 -2.19
CA SER A 86 51.31 -46.36 -2.30
C SER A 86 52.46 -45.35 -2.20
N LEU A 87 52.55 -44.39 -3.12
CA LEU A 87 53.62 -43.36 -3.09
C LEU A 87 53.19 -42.12 -2.30
N VAL A 88 53.92 -41.75 -1.23
CA VAL A 88 53.70 -40.51 -0.47
C VAL A 88 54.67 -39.42 -0.94
N VAL A 89 54.15 -38.25 -1.31
CA VAL A 89 54.92 -37.08 -1.76
C VAL A 89 54.63 -35.91 -0.84
N THR A 90 55.67 -35.17 -0.41
CA THR A 90 55.59 -33.94 0.41
C THR A 90 56.53 -32.88 -0.16
N ALA A 91 56.07 -31.69 -0.57
CA ALA A 91 56.90 -30.65 -1.21
C ALA A 91 56.93 -29.31 -0.45
N PRO A 92 58.06 -28.56 -0.41
CA PRO A 92 58.17 -27.32 0.38
C PRO A 92 57.60 -26.06 -0.30
N ASN A 93 57.18 -25.10 0.54
CA ASN A 93 56.40 -23.88 0.24
C ASN A 93 57.03 -22.79 -0.66
N ASN A 94 57.97 -23.10 -1.56
CA ASN A 94 58.55 -22.06 -2.44
C ASN A 94 59.14 -22.55 -3.78
N SER A 95 58.42 -23.43 -4.50
CA SER A 95 58.85 -23.91 -5.83
C SER A 95 57.87 -23.53 -6.96
N THR A 96 58.39 -23.06 -8.09
CA THR A 96 57.59 -22.82 -9.31
C THR A 96 57.33 -24.14 -10.04
N PHE A 97 56.15 -24.27 -10.68
CA PHE A 97 55.73 -25.41 -11.51
C PHE A 97 56.72 -25.66 -12.66
N GLU A 98 57.83 -26.35 -12.39
CA GLU A 98 58.75 -26.95 -13.37
C GLU A 98 59.93 -27.67 -12.69
N GLU A 99 60.27 -27.35 -11.43
CA GLU A 99 61.49 -27.90 -10.77
C GLU A 99 61.32 -29.29 -10.13
N TYR A 100 60.09 -29.76 -9.89
CA TYR A 100 59.81 -31.08 -9.28
C TYR A 100 58.67 -31.80 -10.02
N ALA A 101 58.91 -33.01 -10.53
CA ALA A 101 57.91 -33.82 -11.24
C ALA A 101 58.16 -35.34 -11.12
N ILE A 102 57.08 -36.13 -11.23
CA ILE A 102 57.10 -37.60 -11.25
C ILE A 102 56.52 -38.10 -12.58
N TYR A 103 57.09 -39.18 -13.13
CA TYR A 103 56.71 -39.74 -14.43
C TYR A 103 56.23 -41.19 -14.31
N SER A 104 55.22 -41.57 -15.10
CA SER A 104 54.88 -42.98 -15.35
C SER A 104 55.96 -43.68 -16.18
N GLU A 105 55.92 -45.02 -16.27
CA GLU A 105 56.59 -45.72 -17.36
C GLU A 105 56.06 -45.24 -18.73
N GLU A 106 56.83 -45.52 -19.78
CA GLU A 106 56.49 -45.14 -21.15
C GLU A 106 55.48 -46.13 -21.76
N PHE A 107 54.36 -45.61 -22.26
CA PHE A 107 53.33 -46.39 -22.94
C PHE A 107 53.06 -45.82 -24.34
N THR A 108 52.52 -46.66 -25.23
CA THR A 108 52.26 -46.28 -26.63
C THR A 108 50.76 -46.12 -26.87
N LEU A 109 50.36 -45.05 -27.54
CA LEU A 109 48.96 -44.80 -27.92
C LEU A 109 48.82 -44.76 -29.46
N HIS A 110 47.60 -44.98 -29.97
CA HIS A 110 47.32 -45.07 -31.41
C HIS A 110 46.36 -43.95 -31.88
N GLU A 111 46.62 -43.37 -33.07
CA GLU A 111 45.81 -42.26 -33.62
C GLU A 111 44.36 -42.65 -33.89
N GLY A 112 43.43 -41.76 -33.57
CA GLY A 112 42.00 -41.94 -33.81
C GLY A 112 41.34 -42.93 -32.87
N VAL A 113 42.11 -43.53 -31.94
CA VAL A 113 41.60 -44.44 -30.92
C VAL A 113 41.32 -43.66 -29.65
N THR A 114 40.19 -43.99 -29.03
CA THR A 114 39.67 -43.32 -27.85
C THR A 114 39.90 -44.19 -26.63
N TYR A 115 40.59 -43.66 -25.62
CA TYR A 115 41.01 -44.38 -24.41
C TYR A 115 40.36 -43.77 -23.16
N ASN A 116 40.12 -44.63 -22.18
CA ASN A 116 39.77 -44.23 -20.82
C ASN A 116 40.96 -44.53 -19.89
N PHE A 117 41.27 -43.59 -19.00
CA PHE A 117 42.32 -43.74 -17.99
C PHE A 117 41.72 -43.70 -16.59
N LYS A 118 42.17 -44.58 -15.70
CA LYS A 118 41.74 -44.59 -14.30
C LYS A 118 42.94 -44.63 -13.36
N ILE A 119 43.02 -43.67 -12.43
CA ILE A 119 44.13 -43.53 -11.48
C ILE A 119 43.58 -43.46 -10.06
N PRO A 120 43.79 -44.47 -9.21
CA PRO A 120 43.41 -44.42 -7.80
C PRO A 120 44.32 -43.45 -7.03
N VAL A 121 43.72 -42.51 -6.31
CA VAL A 121 44.40 -41.51 -5.48
C VAL A 121 43.72 -41.36 -4.11
N LYS A 122 44.50 -41.07 -3.07
CA LYS A 122 44.00 -40.86 -1.71
C LYS A 122 44.70 -39.68 -1.02
N ARG A 123 43.93 -38.75 -0.45
CA ARG A 123 44.46 -37.61 0.31
C ARG A 123 44.86 -38.04 1.73
N ILE A 124 46.02 -37.57 2.20
CA ILE A 124 46.50 -37.85 3.56
C ILE A 124 46.85 -36.59 4.38
N GLY A 125 46.91 -35.41 3.76
CA GLY A 125 47.05 -34.11 4.43
C GLY A 125 46.25 -33.00 3.74
N ASP A 126 46.45 -31.73 4.12
CA ASP A 126 45.76 -30.60 3.47
C ASP A 126 46.37 -30.28 2.09
N ILE A 127 45.52 -30.20 1.07
CA ILE A 127 45.91 -29.87 -0.31
C ILE A 127 45.04 -28.68 -0.73
N ASP A 128 45.67 -27.58 -1.13
CA ASP A 128 44.97 -26.45 -1.75
C ASP A 128 44.73 -26.76 -3.24
N GLY A 129 43.53 -26.44 -3.74
CA GLY A 129 42.97 -27.00 -4.98
C GLY A 129 43.74 -26.71 -6.28
N ASP A 130 44.66 -25.74 -6.25
CA ASP A 130 45.43 -25.28 -7.42
C ASP A 130 46.89 -25.79 -7.43
N ALA A 131 47.26 -26.74 -6.57
CA ALA A 131 48.65 -27.17 -6.39
C ALA A 131 49.13 -28.33 -7.30
N LEU A 132 48.29 -28.91 -8.18
CA LEU A 132 48.64 -30.09 -8.98
C LEU A 132 48.18 -29.98 -10.45
N ARG A 133 49.03 -30.41 -11.39
CA ARG A 133 48.62 -30.59 -12.80
C ARG A 133 49.15 -31.89 -13.41
N TRP A 134 48.29 -32.56 -14.17
CA TRP A 134 48.64 -33.71 -14.99
C TRP A 134 48.93 -33.29 -16.42
N VAL A 135 50.05 -33.78 -16.94
CA VAL A 135 50.56 -33.42 -18.26
C VAL A 135 50.90 -34.71 -19.00
N LEU A 136 50.30 -34.91 -20.17
CA LEU A 136 50.77 -35.98 -21.08
C LEU A 136 51.94 -35.43 -21.88
N ILE A 137 53.07 -36.12 -21.83
CA ILE A 137 54.31 -35.75 -22.51
C ILE A 137 54.71 -36.85 -23.48
N ASP A 138 55.09 -36.49 -24.70
CA ASP A 138 55.70 -37.42 -25.64
C ASP A 138 57.21 -37.59 -25.38
N GLU A 139 57.85 -38.61 -25.97
CA GLU A 139 59.28 -38.89 -25.76
C GLU A 139 60.24 -37.76 -26.18
N ASN A 140 59.76 -36.76 -26.94
CA ASN A 140 60.54 -35.62 -27.43
C ASN A 140 60.24 -34.30 -26.67
N GLY A 141 59.34 -34.33 -25.68
CA GLY A 141 59.03 -33.20 -24.79
C GLY A 141 57.86 -32.31 -25.22
N ALA A 142 57.09 -32.68 -26.25
CA ALA A 142 55.83 -31.99 -26.55
C ALA A 142 54.74 -32.43 -25.57
N TYR A 143 53.91 -31.49 -25.10
CA TYR A 143 53.02 -31.75 -23.97
C TYR A 143 51.63 -31.13 -24.11
N ARG A 144 50.65 -31.74 -23.45
CA ARG A 144 49.28 -31.19 -23.30
C ARG A 144 48.85 -31.25 -21.85
N HIS A 145 48.30 -30.15 -21.36
CA HIS A 145 47.68 -30.07 -20.04
C HIS A 145 46.25 -30.61 -20.09
N PHE A 146 45.84 -31.31 -19.04
CA PHE A 146 44.44 -31.60 -18.78
C PHE A 146 43.89 -30.59 -17.78
N ASN A 147 42.79 -29.92 -18.12
CA ASN A 147 42.09 -29.02 -17.19
C ASN A 147 41.09 -29.83 -16.38
N ASN A 148 41.40 -30.07 -15.10
CA ASN A 148 40.48 -30.71 -14.17
C ASN A 148 40.28 -29.83 -12.94
N HIS A 149 39.03 -29.73 -12.48
CA HIS A 149 38.72 -29.37 -11.10
C HIS A 149 38.79 -30.66 -10.27
N TYR A 150 39.64 -30.69 -9.24
CA TYR A 150 39.82 -31.87 -8.41
C TYR A 150 38.93 -31.83 -7.16
N SER A 151 38.24 -32.91 -6.84
CA SER A 151 37.63 -33.12 -5.52
C SER A 151 38.30 -34.31 -4.83
N PHE A 152 39.32 -34.05 -4.02
CA PHE A 152 39.98 -35.10 -3.26
C PHE A 152 39.18 -35.42 -1.99
N THR A 153 38.88 -36.69 -1.75
CA THR A 153 38.30 -37.17 -0.49
C THR A 153 39.38 -37.79 0.41
N SER A 154 39.07 -37.98 1.70
CA SER A 154 39.96 -38.65 2.66
C SER A 154 40.10 -40.17 2.44
N ASP A 155 39.35 -40.74 1.49
CA ASP A 155 39.35 -42.16 1.11
C ASP A 155 39.88 -42.36 -0.33
N TRP A 156 40.08 -43.62 -0.74
CA TRP A 156 40.53 -43.91 -2.11
C TRP A 156 39.48 -43.43 -3.11
N SER A 157 39.90 -42.53 -4.00
CA SER A 157 39.11 -41.94 -5.07
C SER A 157 39.75 -42.30 -6.41
N PHE A 158 39.01 -42.30 -7.51
CA PHE A 158 39.59 -42.52 -8.83
C PHE A 158 39.58 -41.21 -9.63
N LEU A 159 40.73 -40.84 -10.19
CA LEU A 159 40.81 -39.86 -11.26
C LEU A 159 40.56 -40.60 -12.57
N GLU A 160 39.42 -40.31 -13.17
CA GLU A 160 39.03 -40.89 -14.45
C GLU A 160 39.19 -39.84 -15.56
N PHE A 161 39.86 -40.23 -16.63
CA PHE A 161 39.93 -39.47 -17.86
C PHE A 161 39.23 -40.28 -18.94
N ASN A 162 37.96 -39.96 -19.15
CA ASN A 162 37.13 -40.73 -20.06
C ASN A 162 37.15 -40.11 -21.48
N ASN A 163 37.09 -40.97 -22.49
CA ASN A 163 36.98 -40.65 -23.90
C ASN A 163 38.09 -39.77 -24.49
N PHE A 164 39.34 -39.98 -24.05
CA PHE A 164 40.49 -39.33 -24.66
C PHE A 164 40.79 -39.92 -26.05
N THR A 165 40.41 -39.19 -27.08
CA THR A 165 40.73 -39.56 -28.47
C THR A 165 42.09 -39.03 -28.85
N VAL A 166 43.00 -39.92 -29.22
CA VAL A 166 44.37 -39.57 -29.58
C VAL A 166 44.38 -38.92 -30.97
N ASN A 167 44.83 -37.67 -31.05
CA ASN A 167 44.96 -36.92 -32.30
C ASN A 167 46.39 -36.39 -32.43
N PHE A 168 47.18 -36.92 -33.37
CA PHE A 168 48.62 -36.65 -33.45
C PHE A 168 48.98 -35.32 -34.11
N ASN A 169 48.02 -34.46 -34.44
CA ASN A 169 48.32 -33.13 -34.98
C ASN A 169 49.10 -32.22 -34.01
N ASN A 170 49.18 -32.57 -32.72
CA ASN A 170 49.86 -31.79 -31.67
C ASN A 170 51.00 -32.52 -30.93
N PHE A 171 51.37 -33.75 -31.33
CA PHE A 171 52.45 -34.53 -30.73
C PHE A 171 53.41 -35.05 -31.80
N THR A 172 54.65 -35.38 -31.42
CA THR A 172 55.73 -35.74 -32.36
C THR A 172 56.14 -37.21 -32.28
N SER A 173 55.59 -37.97 -31.32
CA SER A 173 55.77 -39.42 -31.19
C SER A 173 54.48 -40.10 -30.70
N ASN A 174 54.37 -41.41 -30.91
CA ASN A 174 53.29 -42.24 -30.39
C ASN A 174 53.61 -42.86 -29.01
N LYS A 175 54.79 -42.56 -28.46
CA LYS A 175 55.25 -42.98 -27.13
C LYS A 175 55.11 -41.82 -26.15
N PHE A 176 54.42 -42.09 -25.04
CA PHE A 176 54.02 -41.10 -24.06
C PHE A 176 54.38 -41.51 -22.65
N ARG A 177 54.51 -40.51 -21.78
CA ARG A 177 54.55 -40.64 -20.33
C ARG A 177 53.55 -39.68 -19.72
N LEU A 178 52.93 -40.10 -18.63
CA LEU A 178 52.13 -39.21 -17.81
C LEU A 178 53.04 -38.53 -16.78
N ARG A 179 53.05 -37.20 -16.77
CA ARG A 179 53.83 -36.35 -15.87
C ARG A 179 52.91 -35.68 -14.86
N LEU A 180 53.22 -35.81 -13.58
CA LEU A 180 52.59 -35.05 -12.50
C LEU A 180 53.51 -33.91 -12.07
N GLU A 181 52.98 -32.69 -12.01
CA GLU A 181 53.72 -31.49 -11.63
C GLU A 181 53.06 -30.78 -10.42
N PHE A 182 53.90 -30.20 -9.55
CA PHE A 182 53.50 -29.63 -8.26
C PHE A 182 53.68 -28.10 -8.23
N GLY A 183 52.77 -27.41 -7.53
CA GLY A 183 52.72 -25.94 -7.35
C GLY A 183 53.19 -25.43 -5.99
N LEU A 184 52.97 -24.14 -5.71
CA LEU A 184 53.51 -23.36 -4.57
C LEU A 184 52.93 -23.69 -3.17
N SER A 185 52.49 -24.92 -2.91
CA SER A 185 51.84 -25.31 -1.65
C SER A 185 52.22 -26.71 -1.20
N GLU A 186 52.23 -26.97 0.11
CA GLU A 186 52.40 -28.33 0.67
C GLU A 186 51.31 -29.27 0.12
N VAL A 187 51.72 -30.45 -0.36
CA VAL A 187 50.84 -31.51 -0.84
C VAL A 187 51.25 -32.81 -0.17
N ASP A 188 50.33 -33.48 0.50
CA ASP A 188 50.50 -34.85 1.05
C ASP A 188 49.43 -35.79 0.44
N MET A 189 49.84 -36.65 -0.49
CA MET A 189 48.94 -37.58 -1.19
C MET A 189 49.54 -38.97 -1.42
N VAL A 190 48.67 -39.96 -1.61
CA VAL A 190 48.97 -41.31 -2.10
C VAL A 190 48.44 -41.49 -3.53
N VAL A 191 49.25 -42.06 -4.42
CA VAL A 191 48.84 -42.55 -5.74
C VAL A 191 49.12 -44.07 -5.85
N ASP A 192 48.22 -44.82 -6.49
CA ASP A 192 48.35 -46.26 -6.82
C ASP A 192 48.48 -46.50 -8.35
N LYS A 193 48.47 -47.76 -8.80
CA LYS A 193 48.65 -48.17 -10.21
C LYS A 193 47.67 -47.49 -11.19
N ILE A 194 48.13 -47.20 -12.41
CA ILE A 194 47.29 -46.64 -13.49
C ILE A 194 46.68 -47.77 -14.32
N GLU A 195 45.37 -47.69 -14.60
CA GLU A 195 44.63 -48.64 -15.43
C GLU A 195 44.17 -47.98 -16.75
N PHE A 196 44.24 -48.73 -17.87
CA PHE A 196 43.97 -48.25 -19.24
C PHE A 196 43.06 -49.22 -20.03
N TYR A 197 42.07 -48.69 -20.77
CA TYR A 197 41.25 -49.48 -21.71
C TYR A 197 40.74 -48.67 -22.94
N GLU A 198 40.53 -49.35 -24.06
CA GLU A 198 40.05 -48.78 -25.33
C GLU A 198 38.51 -48.76 -25.40
N SER A 199 37.94 -47.63 -25.80
CA SER A 199 36.47 -47.38 -25.79
C SER A 199 35.72 -47.88 -27.04
N SER A 200 36.41 -48.34 -28.09
CA SER A 200 35.77 -48.88 -29.32
C SER A 200 35.11 -50.25 -29.12
N LEU A 201 35.39 -50.88 -27.98
CA LEU A 201 34.71 -52.05 -27.47
C LEU A 201 33.60 -51.54 -26.53
N ASN A 202 32.36 -51.49 -27.03
CA ASN A 202 31.17 -51.03 -26.30
C ASN A 202 30.73 -52.06 -25.23
N PHE A 203 31.67 -52.45 -24.38
CA PHE A 203 31.51 -53.42 -23.29
C PHE A 203 31.65 -52.69 -21.97
N ASP A 204 30.62 -52.78 -21.13
CA ASP A 204 30.76 -52.50 -19.70
C ASP A 204 31.44 -53.73 -19.05
N PRO A 205 32.66 -53.61 -18.51
CA PRO A 205 33.35 -54.74 -17.87
C PRO A 205 32.63 -55.25 -16.62
N ALA A 206 31.70 -54.48 -16.05
CA ALA A 206 30.94 -54.88 -14.86
C ALA A 206 29.94 -56.02 -15.14
N TYR A 207 29.70 -56.38 -16.40
CA TYR A 207 28.65 -57.32 -16.79
C TYR A 207 29.09 -58.79 -16.92
N TYR A 208 30.38 -59.09 -16.72
CA TYR A 208 30.90 -60.46 -16.75
C TYR A 208 32.05 -60.69 -15.76
N ASP A 209 31.75 -60.69 -14.45
CA ASP A 209 32.55 -61.40 -13.45
C ASP A 209 31.73 -61.56 -12.16
N ALA A 210 31.32 -62.79 -11.85
CA ALA A 210 30.76 -63.12 -10.54
C ALA A 210 31.14 -64.53 -10.03
N ASP A 211 32.13 -65.20 -10.62
CA ASP A 211 32.80 -66.34 -9.99
C ASP A 211 34.28 -66.44 -10.37
N ALA A 212 35.07 -66.94 -9.42
CA ALA A 212 36.52 -66.82 -9.36
C ALA A 212 37.29 -67.75 -10.34
N ASP A 213 36.70 -68.11 -11.49
CA ASP A 213 37.32 -69.02 -12.47
C ASP A 213 37.47 -68.47 -13.90
N GLY A 214 36.95 -67.28 -14.20
CA GLY A 214 37.33 -66.51 -15.40
C GLY A 214 36.68 -66.92 -16.72
N ASN A 215 35.46 -67.48 -16.72
CA ASN A 215 34.65 -67.72 -17.93
C ASN A 215 33.35 -66.89 -17.98
N LEU A 216 32.88 -66.57 -19.20
CA LEU A 216 31.70 -65.73 -19.49
C LEU A 216 30.39 -66.54 -19.42
N ASP A 217 29.59 -66.39 -18.37
CA ASP A 217 28.22 -66.95 -18.28
C ASP A 217 27.15 -65.86 -18.52
N CYS A 218 26.28 -66.03 -19.53
CA CYS A 218 25.14 -65.13 -19.77
C CYS A 218 23.92 -65.50 -18.94
N VAL A 219 23.66 -64.72 -17.88
CA VAL A 219 22.40 -64.77 -17.15
C VAL A 219 21.35 -63.94 -17.92
N PRO A 220 20.13 -64.47 -18.19
CA PRO A 220 19.03 -63.66 -18.72
C PRO A 220 18.78 -62.44 -17.83
N LEU A 221 18.55 -61.27 -18.42
CA LEU A 221 18.16 -60.09 -17.67
C LEU A 221 16.81 -60.34 -16.99
N THR A 222 16.86 -60.39 -15.66
CA THR A 222 15.70 -60.41 -14.78
C THR A 222 15.59 -59.05 -14.11
N ILE A 223 14.44 -58.76 -13.52
CA ILE A 223 14.22 -57.51 -12.77
C ILE A 223 15.32 -57.22 -11.72
N ASN A 224 15.94 -58.27 -11.15
CA ASN A 224 16.93 -58.15 -10.06
C ASN A 224 18.36 -57.84 -10.52
N ASN A 225 18.65 -57.97 -11.82
CA ASN A 225 19.99 -57.71 -12.40
C ASN A 225 19.89 -56.84 -13.67
N HIS A 226 18.76 -56.14 -13.86
CA HIS A 226 18.56 -55.30 -15.03
C HIS A 226 19.24 -53.92 -14.84
N PRO A 227 20.15 -53.50 -15.73
CA PRO A 227 20.94 -52.28 -15.52
C PRO A 227 20.09 -51.00 -15.52
N ASP A 228 19.02 -50.98 -16.32
CA ASP A 228 18.07 -49.86 -16.37
C ASP A 228 17.06 -49.84 -15.20
N TYR A 229 17.01 -50.90 -14.38
CA TYR A 229 15.96 -51.03 -13.37
C TYR A 229 16.05 -49.93 -12.32
N ASP A 230 17.24 -49.68 -11.76
CA ASP A 230 17.40 -48.68 -10.70
C ASP A 230 17.05 -47.27 -11.19
N ALA A 231 17.41 -46.94 -12.44
CA ALA A 231 17.05 -45.67 -13.08
C ALA A 231 15.54 -45.52 -13.30
N LEU A 232 14.87 -46.59 -13.75
CA LEU A 232 13.41 -46.61 -13.89
C LEU A 232 12.73 -46.50 -12.52
N VAL A 233 13.19 -47.24 -11.51
CA VAL A 233 12.67 -47.15 -10.14
C VAL A 233 12.87 -45.76 -9.56
N ALA A 234 14.03 -45.14 -9.79
CA ALA A 234 14.29 -43.76 -9.39
C ALA A 234 13.30 -42.79 -10.07
N LEU A 235 13.04 -42.96 -11.37
CA LEU A 235 12.04 -42.15 -12.10
C LEU A 235 10.64 -42.34 -11.52
N TYR A 236 10.24 -43.59 -11.27
CA TYR A 236 8.95 -43.93 -10.66
C TYR A 236 8.81 -43.26 -9.28
N ASN A 237 9.80 -43.42 -8.40
CA ASN A 237 9.74 -42.87 -7.05
C ASN A 237 9.80 -41.34 -7.03
N ALA A 238 10.71 -40.75 -7.84
CA ALA A 238 10.91 -39.30 -7.90
C ALA A 238 9.69 -38.56 -8.47
N THR A 239 8.83 -39.25 -9.22
CA THR A 239 7.65 -38.65 -9.86
C THR A 239 6.32 -39.19 -9.36
N GLU A 240 6.31 -39.74 -8.14
CA GLU A 240 5.14 -40.29 -7.44
C GLU A 240 4.38 -41.34 -8.27
N GLY A 241 5.08 -42.36 -8.73
CA GLY A 241 4.60 -43.46 -9.56
C GLY A 241 3.30 -44.13 -9.12
N GLU A 242 3.03 -44.18 -7.81
CA GLU A 242 1.78 -44.74 -7.27
C GLU A 242 0.54 -43.91 -7.68
N ASN A 243 0.72 -42.62 -7.99
CA ASN A 243 -0.32 -41.66 -8.34
C ASN A 243 -0.46 -41.40 -9.85
N TRP A 244 0.36 -42.05 -10.68
CA TRP A 244 0.25 -41.95 -12.13
C TRP A 244 -1.12 -42.46 -12.60
N THR A 245 -1.60 -41.92 -13.73
CA THR A 245 -2.87 -42.35 -14.34
C THR A 245 -2.80 -43.81 -14.78
N ASN A 246 -1.64 -44.24 -15.28
CA ASN A 246 -1.32 -45.59 -15.66
C ASN A 246 0.11 -45.91 -15.24
N ASN A 247 0.26 -46.81 -14.28
CA ASN A 247 1.53 -47.37 -13.80
C ASN A 247 1.57 -48.89 -13.97
N THR A 248 0.86 -49.43 -14.96
CA THR A 248 0.76 -50.89 -15.16
C THR A 248 2.15 -51.53 -15.22
N ASN A 249 2.33 -52.59 -14.43
CA ASN A 249 3.55 -53.41 -14.25
C ASN A 249 4.77 -52.73 -13.59
N TRP A 250 4.75 -51.41 -13.36
CA TRP A 250 5.83 -50.74 -12.64
C TRP A 250 5.95 -51.30 -11.21
N LEU A 251 7.19 -51.53 -10.76
CA LEU A 251 7.53 -52.18 -9.49
C LEU A 251 6.95 -53.59 -9.27
N THR A 252 6.50 -54.26 -10.33
CA THR A 252 6.16 -55.69 -10.30
C THR A 252 7.34 -56.55 -10.72
N ASN A 253 7.21 -57.87 -10.59
CA ASN A 253 8.23 -58.82 -11.05
C ASN A 253 8.13 -59.12 -12.57
N GLU A 254 7.25 -58.44 -13.31
CA GLU A 254 7.16 -58.60 -14.77
C GLU A 254 8.36 -57.91 -15.45
N PRO A 255 8.82 -58.40 -16.63
CA PRO A 255 9.95 -57.80 -17.35
C PRO A 255 9.75 -56.31 -17.63
N ILE A 256 10.82 -55.50 -17.56
CA ILE A 256 10.71 -54.04 -17.73
C ILE A 256 10.15 -53.62 -19.10
N SER A 257 10.31 -54.46 -20.12
CA SER A 257 9.73 -54.29 -21.46
C SER A 257 8.20 -54.39 -21.49
N THR A 258 7.58 -54.81 -20.39
CA THR A 258 6.13 -54.85 -20.20
C THR A 258 5.61 -53.68 -19.37
N TRP A 259 6.49 -52.84 -18.82
CA TRP A 259 6.10 -51.69 -18.01
C TRP A 259 5.45 -50.63 -18.89
N HIS A 260 4.38 -50.01 -18.38
CA HIS A 260 3.65 -49.02 -19.16
C HIS A 260 4.59 -47.89 -19.61
N GLY A 261 4.63 -47.66 -20.92
CA GLY A 261 5.43 -46.58 -21.51
C GLY A 261 6.90 -46.92 -21.76
N VAL A 262 7.39 -48.11 -21.37
CA VAL A 262 8.78 -48.53 -21.56
C VAL A 262 8.91 -49.49 -22.74
N TYR A 263 9.88 -49.25 -23.62
CA TYR A 263 10.22 -50.16 -24.72
C TYR A 263 11.73 -50.41 -24.74
N THR A 264 12.09 -51.67 -24.97
CA THR A 264 13.47 -52.14 -24.97
C THR A 264 13.93 -52.57 -26.36
N ASP A 265 15.23 -52.52 -26.60
CA ASP A 265 15.87 -52.90 -27.85
C ASP A 265 16.16 -54.42 -27.92
N GLU A 266 16.92 -54.86 -28.93
CA GLU A 266 17.28 -56.27 -29.12
C GLU A 266 18.15 -56.87 -27.99
N ASN A 267 18.76 -56.02 -27.15
CA ASN A 267 19.55 -56.38 -25.97
C ASN A 267 18.78 -56.16 -24.65
N ASP A 268 17.47 -55.93 -24.74
CA ASP A 268 16.57 -55.60 -23.64
C ASP A 268 16.91 -54.28 -22.91
N ARG A 269 17.70 -53.38 -23.51
CA ARG A 269 17.99 -52.06 -22.94
C ARG A 269 16.90 -51.05 -23.30
N VAL A 270 16.54 -50.18 -22.36
CA VAL A 270 15.50 -49.18 -22.57
C VAL A 270 15.95 -48.14 -23.58
N TYR A 271 15.23 -48.03 -24.71
CA TYR A 271 15.52 -47.04 -25.76
C TYR A 271 14.39 -46.02 -25.96
N TYR A 272 13.18 -46.30 -25.45
CA TYR A 272 12.03 -45.42 -25.63
C TYR A 272 11.17 -45.42 -24.36
N ILE A 273 10.91 -44.21 -23.85
CA ILE A 273 10.00 -43.95 -22.74
C ILE A 273 8.93 -42.96 -23.21
N ASP A 274 7.65 -43.35 -23.07
CA ASP A 274 6.51 -42.46 -23.27
C ASP A 274 5.52 -42.57 -22.12
N LEU A 275 5.55 -41.51 -21.30
CA LEU A 275 4.68 -41.28 -20.15
C LEU A 275 3.92 -39.95 -20.33
N THR A 276 3.68 -39.55 -21.59
CA THR A 276 2.96 -38.31 -21.91
C THR A 276 1.54 -38.36 -21.34
N ASN A 277 1.06 -37.26 -20.74
CA ASN A 277 -0.30 -37.16 -20.21
C ASN A 277 -0.65 -38.29 -19.22
N ASN A 278 0.24 -38.53 -18.25
CA ASN A 278 0.11 -39.61 -17.28
C ASN A 278 0.08 -39.13 -15.82
N ASN A 279 -0.06 -37.82 -15.59
CA ASN A 279 -0.15 -37.19 -14.27
C ASN A 279 1.11 -37.37 -13.40
N LEU A 280 2.31 -37.41 -14.01
CA LEU A 280 3.58 -37.42 -13.27
C LEU A 280 3.74 -36.11 -12.50
N THR A 281 4.07 -36.19 -11.20
CA THR A 281 4.44 -35.04 -10.35
C THR A 281 5.92 -35.14 -9.97
N GLY A 282 6.44 -34.36 -9.02
CA GLY A 282 7.84 -34.50 -8.57
C GLY A 282 8.86 -34.04 -9.62
N SER A 283 10.07 -34.60 -9.62
CA SER A 283 11.19 -34.14 -10.47
C SER A 283 11.83 -35.26 -11.29
N ILE A 284 12.48 -34.90 -12.40
CA ILE A 284 13.29 -35.84 -13.19
C ILE A 284 14.57 -36.17 -12.37
N PRO A 285 14.85 -37.45 -12.05
CA PRO A 285 16.02 -37.82 -11.27
C PRO A 285 17.31 -37.68 -12.09
N ASN A 286 18.43 -37.41 -11.43
CA ASN A 286 19.74 -37.32 -12.10
C ASN A 286 20.23 -38.67 -12.66
N THR A 287 19.81 -39.79 -12.06
CA THR A 287 20.08 -41.16 -12.55
C THR A 287 19.37 -41.50 -13.87
N ILE A 288 18.67 -40.55 -14.49
CA ILE A 288 18.07 -40.76 -15.82
C ILE A 288 19.14 -41.07 -16.87
N ASN A 289 20.39 -40.65 -16.65
CA ASN A 289 21.53 -40.91 -17.53
C ASN A 289 22.00 -42.37 -17.56
N ASP A 290 21.67 -43.16 -16.53
CA ASP A 290 21.98 -44.59 -16.48
C ASP A 290 21.25 -45.38 -17.59
N LEU A 291 20.19 -44.80 -18.17
CA LEU A 291 19.50 -45.29 -19.37
C LEU A 291 20.29 -44.96 -20.64
N SER A 292 21.51 -45.48 -20.74
CA SER A 292 22.50 -45.12 -21.78
C SER A 292 22.05 -45.38 -23.24
N SER A 293 21.05 -46.26 -23.44
CA SER A 293 20.49 -46.60 -24.76
C SER A 293 19.26 -45.76 -25.15
N LEU A 294 18.83 -44.81 -24.30
CA LEU A 294 17.61 -44.04 -24.47
C LEU A 294 17.67 -43.07 -25.66
N GLN A 295 16.76 -43.25 -26.61
CA GLN A 295 16.62 -42.42 -27.81
C GLN A 295 15.41 -41.48 -27.75
N TYR A 296 14.35 -41.89 -27.06
CA TYR A 296 13.10 -41.13 -26.96
C TYR A 296 12.68 -41.00 -25.51
N LEU A 297 12.61 -39.75 -25.03
CA LEU A 297 12.11 -39.44 -23.70
C LEU A 297 10.92 -38.49 -23.84
N LEU A 298 9.71 -39.04 -23.70
CA LEU A 298 8.46 -38.30 -23.85
C LEU A 298 7.73 -38.21 -22.51
N LEU A 299 7.84 -37.06 -21.84
CA LEU A 299 7.24 -36.77 -20.54
C LEU A 299 6.31 -35.56 -20.58
N GLY A 300 5.83 -35.17 -21.77
CA GLY A 300 5.00 -33.96 -21.94
C GLY A 300 3.60 -34.08 -21.33
N TYR A 301 2.92 -32.94 -21.15
CA TYR A 301 1.56 -32.85 -20.59
C TYR A 301 1.45 -33.50 -19.20
N ASN A 302 2.40 -33.23 -18.30
CA ASN A 302 2.42 -33.72 -16.93
C ASN A 302 2.55 -32.56 -15.93
N ASN A 303 2.81 -32.86 -14.67
CA ASN A 303 3.01 -31.90 -13.58
C ASN A 303 4.44 -31.97 -13.01
N LEU A 304 5.43 -32.33 -13.83
CA LEU A 304 6.83 -32.42 -13.42
C LEU A 304 7.36 -31.03 -13.06
N ALA A 305 8.04 -30.92 -11.92
CA ALA A 305 8.61 -29.70 -11.37
C ALA A 305 10.10 -29.87 -11.05
N GLY A 306 10.76 -28.77 -10.69
CA GLY A 306 12.21 -28.74 -10.45
C GLY A 306 13.01 -28.55 -11.74
N ASN A 307 14.33 -28.66 -11.64
CA ASN A 307 15.25 -28.38 -12.74
C ASN A 307 15.30 -29.53 -13.75
N ILE A 308 15.63 -29.21 -15.00
CA ILE A 308 16.11 -30.21 -15.97
C ILE A 308 17.51 -30.64 -15.50
N PRO A 309 17.75 -31.93 -15.14
CA PRO A 309 19.07 -32.38 -14.70
C PRO A 309 20.10 -32.29 -15.83
N SER A 310 21.31 -31.81 -15.52
CA SER A 310 22.43 -31.71 -16.47
C SER A 310 22.82 -33.06 -17.07
N GLU A 311 22.62 -34.14 -16.30
CA GLU A 311 22.89 -35.52 -16.64
C GLU A 311 22.08 -36.00 -17.87
N ILE A 312 20.96 -35.34 -18.21
CA ILE A 312 20.27 -35.61 -19.50
C ILE A 312 21.23 -35.43 -20.69
N GLY A 313 22.20 -34.51 -20.59
CA GLY A 313 23.21 -34.29 -21.61
C GLY A 313 24.19 -35.46 -21.82
N ASP A 314 24.28 -36.39 -20.86
CA ASP A 314 25.14 -37.58 -20.97
C ASP A 314 24.51 -38.67 -21.86
N ILE A 315 23.20 -38.58 -22.12
CA ILE A 315 22.44 -39.53 -22.95
C ILE A 315 22.60 -39.18 -24.44
N SER A 316 23.82 -39.27 -24.94
CA SER A 316 24.17 -38.87 -26.33
C SER A 316 23.41 -39.63 -27.44
N SER A 317 22.71 -40.71 -27.09
CA SER A 317 21.81 -41.48 -27.96
C SER A 317 20.45 -40.82 -28.20
N LEU A 318 20.07 -39.77 -27.45
CA LEU A 318 18.77 -39.10 -27.58
C LEU A 318 18.54 -38.49 -28.98
N LEU A 319 17.37 -38.82 -29.54
CA LEU A 319 16.84 -38.32 -30.81
C LEU A 319 15.64 -37.38 -30.58
N TYR A 320 14.87 -37.63 -29.52
CA TYR A 320 13.67 -36.86 -29.18
C TYR A 320 13.58 -36.63 -27.66
N LEU A 321 13.57 -35.36 -27.26
CA LEU A 321 13.31 -34.94 -25.89
C LEU A 321 12.03 -34.10 -25.83
N ASN A 322 10.97 -34.64 -25.22
CA ASN A 322 9.71 -33.93 -25.00
C ASN A 322 9.42 -33.73 -23.51
N LEU A 323 9.57 -32.48 -23.05
CA LEU A 323 9.21 -32.06 -21.69
C LEU A 323 8.14 -30.96 -21.71
N GLU A 324 7.40 -30.82 -22.82
CA GLU A 324 6.42 -29.74 -22.99
C GLU A 324 5.26 -29.82 -21.98
N VAL A 325 4.69 -28.67 -21.61
CA VAL A 325 3.51 -28.58 -20.73
C VAL A 325 3.75 -29.30 -19.40
N ASN A 326 4.65 -28.73 -18.60
CA ASN A 326 5.01 -29.17 -17.25
C ASN A 326 5.24 -27.93 -16.35
N GLN A 327 5.80 -28.13 -15.15
CA GLN A 327 6.16 -27.10 -14.17
C GLN A 327 7.67 -26.99 -13.96
N LEU A 328 8.49 -27.39 -14.95
CA LEU A 328 9.94 -27.40 -14.84
C LEU A 328 10.48 -25.98 -14.72
N ASN A 329 11.42 -25.76 -13.80
CA ASN A 329 12.03 -24.46 -13.52
C ASN A 329 13.57 -24.53 -13.58
N GLY A 330 14.25 -23.48 -13.12
CA GLY A 330 15.70 -23.39 -13.25
C GLY A 330 16.16 -23.06 -14.67
N ILE A 331 17.43 -23.32 -14.99
CA ILE A 331 18.00 -23.00 -16.31
C ILE A 331 17.92 -24.19 -17.27
N ILE A 332 17.98 -23.92 -18.58
CA ILE A 332 18.29 -24.95 -19.57
C ILE A 332 19.78 -25.30 -19.42
N PRO A 333 20.16 -26.54 -19.04
CA PRO A 333 21.55 -26.91 -18.82
C PRO A 333 22.36 -26.86 -20.13
N SER A 334 23.60 -26.35 -20.07
CA SER A 334 24.51 -26.28 -21.23
C SER A 334 24.82 -27.66 -21.82
N GLU A 335 24.78 -28.69 -20.99
CA GLU A 335 25.02 -30.09 -21.33
C GLU A 335 24.01 -30.62 -22.36
N ILE A 336 22.86 -29.96 -22.56
CA ILE A 336 21.95 -30.28 -23.68
C ILE A 336 22.68 -30.19 -25.03
N GLY A 337 23.71 -29.35 -25.15
CA GLY A 337 24.52 -29.27 -26.37
C GLY A 337 25.35 -30.52 -26.68
N ASN A 338 25.47 -31.46 -25.74
CA ASN A 338 26.13 -32.76 -25.96
C ASN A 338 25.23 -33.76 -26.71
N LEU A 339 23.93 -33.44 -26.90
CA LEU A 339 22.96 -34.31 -27.58
C LEU A 339 23.02 -34.16 -29.11
N TYR A 340 24.20 -34.31 -29.72
CA TYR A 340 24.44 -34.04 -31.14
C TYR A 340 23.55 -34.83 -32.14
N ASN A 341 22.88 -35.89 -31.70
CA ASN A 341 21.92 -36.68 -32.49
C ASN A 341 20.46 -36.18 -32.41
N LEU A 342 20.17 -35.15 -31.60
CA LEU A 342 18.82 -34.71 -31.31
C LEU A 342 18.13 -34.04 -32.50
N TYR A 343 16.92 -34.48 -32.83
CA TYR A 343 16.08 -33.90 -33.88
C TYR A 343 14.99 -32.96 -33.32
N TYR A 344 14.46 -33.28 -32.15
CA TYR A 344 13.33 -32.56 -31.55
C TYR A 344 13.63 -32.23 -30.10
N LEU A 345 13.71 -30.93 -29.80
CA LEU A 345 13.80 -30.40 -28.45
C LEU A 345 12.54 -29.59 -28.15
N ARG A 346 11.67 -30.14 -27.29
CA ARG A 346 10.43 -29.47 -26.88
C ARG A 346 10.41 -29.25 -25.37
N LEU A 347 10.58 -28.00 -24.98
CA LEU A 347 10.59 -27.54 -23.59
C LEU A 347 9.51 -26.47 -23.32
N ASN A 348 8.60 -26.26 -24.27
CA ASN A 348 7.60 -25.19 -24.21
C ASN A 348 6.57 -25.37 -23.08
N THR A 349 6.02 -24.26 -22.61
CA THR A 349 5.00 -24.23 -21.54
C THR A 349 5.54 -24.86 -20.24
N ASN A 350 6.59 -24.23 -19.71
CA ASN A 350 7.24 -24.53 -18.44
C ASN A 350 7.55 -23.20 -17.71
N GLN A 351 8.39 -23.25 -16.67
CA GLN A 351 8.86 -22.13 -15.85
C GLN A 351 10.38 -21.94 -15.97
N LEU A 352 10.97 -22.28 -17.12
CA LEU A 352 12.41 -22.24 -17.34
C LEU A 352 12.92 -20.79 -17.40
N THR A 353 14.05 -20.53 -16.76
CA THR A 353 14.70 -19.23 -16.55
C THR A 353 16.12 -19.22 -17.14
N GLY A 354 16.83 -18.11 -17.01
CA GLY A 354 18.20 -17.97 -17.57
C GLY A 354 18.19 -17.75 -19.08
N SER A 355 19.36 -17.77 -19.71
CA SER A 355 19.50 -17.57 -21.15
C SER A 355 19.42 -18.88 -21.93
N ILE A 356 19.09 -18.79 -23.23
CA ILE A 356 19.28 -19.91 -24.16
C ILE A 356 20.79 -20.24 -24.20
N PRO A 357 21.24 -21.43 -23.78
CA PRO A 357 22.66 -21.79 -23.81
C PRO A 357 23.17 -21.82 -25.25
N ILE A 358 24.35 -21.23 -25.48
CA ILE A 358 24.97 -21.16 -26.81
C ILE A 358 25.24 -22.57 -27.36
N GLU A 359 25.45 -23.54 -26.48
CA GLU A 359 25.72 -24.95 -26.78
C GLU A 359 24.55 -25.64 -27.52
N ILE A 360 23.31 -25.10 -27.48
CA ILE A 360 22.21 -25.58 -28.33
C ILE A 360 22.59 -25.51 -29.83
N THR A 361 23.51 -24.62 -30.20
CA THR A 361 23.98 -24.48 -31.58
C THR A 361 24.85 -25.66 -32.05
N ASN A 362 25.32 -26.52 -31.13
CA ASN A 362 26.01 -27.77 -31.45
C ASN A 362 25.05 -28.85 -31.99
N LEU A 363 23.74 -28.69 -31.81
CA LEU A 363 22.71 -29.64 -32.22
C LEU A 363 22.44 -29.57 -33.72
N SER A 364 23.44 -29.95 -34.52
CA SER A 364 23.42 -29.80 -35.99
C SER A 364 22.30 -30.57 -36.70
N ASN A 365 21.70 -31.59 -36.06
CA ASN A 365 20.58 -32.36 -36.60
C ASN A 365 19.19 -31.81 -36.21
N LEU A 366 19.12 -30.73 -35.44
CA LEU A 366 17.88 -30.24 -34.84
C LEU A 366 16.90 -29.70 -35.89
N ILE A 367 15.71 -30.29 -35.95
CA ILE A 367 14.63 -29.92 -36.87
C ILE A 367 13.65 -28.96 -36.19
N THR A 368 13.35 -29.20 -34.92
CA THR A 368 12.44 -28.39 -34.12
C THR A 368 13.09 -27.99 -32.80
N LEU A 369 13.16 -26.68 -32.59
CA LEU A 369 13.46 -26.08 -31.30
C LEU A 369 12.22 -25.33 -30.81
N ASN A 370 11.57 -25.84 -29.77
CA ASN A 370 10.41 -25.20 -29.16
C ASN A 370 10.67 -24.90 -27.67
N LEU A 371 10.94 -23.62 -27.39
CA LEU A 371 11.19 -23.09 -26.05
C LEU A 371 10.10 -22.08 -25.63
N ALA A 372 9.02 -21.96 -26.41
CA ALA A 372 8.01 -20.94 -26.20
C ALA A 372 7.27 -21.08 -24.86
N VAL A 373 6.74 -19.99 -24.31
CA VAL A 373 5.99 -19.96 -23.04
C VAL A 373 6.87 -20.47 -21.88
N ASN A 374 7.89 -19.68 -21.56
CA ASN A 374 8.82 -19.87 -20.44
C ASN A 374 9.24 -18.48 -19.89
N ASP A 375 10.11 -18.45 -18.89
CA ASP A 375 10.69 -17.24 -18.30
C ASP A 375 12.15 -17.00 -18.77
N LEU A 376 12.49 -17.41 -20.00
CA LEU A 376 13.86 -17.25 -20.52
C LEU A 376 14.22 -15.78 -20.72
N THR A 377 15.49 -15.45 -20.51
CA THR A 377 16.05 -14.10 -20.54
C THR A 377 17.30 -14.06 -21.42
N GLY A 378 18.02 -12.93 -21.46
CA GLY A 378 19.20 -12.76 -22.30
C GLY A 378 18.84 -12.56 -23.78
N SER A 379 19.83 -12.76 -24.66
CA SER A 379 19.67 -12.60 -26.12
C SER A 379 19.44 -13.92 -26.82
N ILE A 380 18.72 -13.88 -27.94
CA ILE A 380 18.72 -14.97 -28.92
C ILE A 380 20.16 -15.11 -29.45
N PRO A 381 20.84 -16.27 -29.30
CA PRO A 381 22.22 -16.43 -29.76
C PRO A 381 22.32 -16.26 -31.28
N SER A 382 23.24 -15.43 -31.77
CA SER A 382 23.47 -15.24 -33.22
C SER A 382 23.82 -16.55 -33.94
N ASP A 383 24.59 -17.42 -33.27
CA ASP A 383 25.01 -18.72 -33.79
C ASP A 383 23.85 -19.69 -34.00
N ILE A 384 22.62 -19.37 -33.58
CA ILE A 384 21.43 -20.13 -33.97
C ILE A 384 21.30 -20.25 -35.48
N GLY A 385 21.79 -19.25 -36.23
CA GLY A 385 21.86 -19.29 -37.69
C GLY A 385 22.72 -20.41 -38.28
N ASN A 386 23.58 -21.05 -37.46
CA ASN A 386 24.39 -22.20 -37.88
C ASN A 386 23.59 -23.51 -37.89
N VAL A 387 22.44 -23.57 -37.20
CA VAL A 387 21.59 -24.77 -37.11
C VAL A 387 20.65 -24.85 -38.32
N THR A 388 21.23 -24.93 -39.51
CA THR A 388 20.53 -24.84 -40.81
C THR A 388 19.55 -25.98 -41.10
N SER A 389 19.54 -27.03 -40.28
CA SER A 389 18.55 -28.11 -40.28
C SER A 389 17.18 -27.70 -39.71
N LEU A 390 17.10 -26.58 -38.99
CA LEU A 390 15.86 -26.10 -38.39
C LEU A 390 14.78 -25.81 -39.44
N THR A 391 13.60 -26.36 -39.18
CA THR A 391 12.37 -26.06 -39.92
C THR A 391 11.36 -25.32 -39.05
N THR A 392 11.48 -25.43 -37.72
CA THR A 392 10.57 -24.79 -36.76
C THR A 392 11.38 -24.22 -35.61
N LEU A 393 11.30 -22.90 -35.44
CA LEU A 393 11.93 -22.18 -34.33
C LEU A 393 10.85 -21.39 -33.59
N LYS A 394 10.54 -21.83 -32.36
CA LYS A 394 9.53 -21.20 -31.50
C LYS A 394 10.15 -20.77 -30.19
N LEU A 395 10.27 -19.45 -30.03
CA LEU A 395 10.82 -18.80 -28.84
C LEU A 395 9.80 -17.85 -28.19
N GLY A 396 8.59 -17.72 -28.76
CA GLY A 396 7.58 -16.77 -28.31
C GLY A 396 7.19 -16.91 -26.83
N ASP A 397 6.60 -15.85 -26.26
CA ASP A 397 6.18 -15.79 -24.86
C ASP A 397 7.36 -16.07 -23.88
N ASN A 398 8.43 -15.29 -23.99
CA ASN A 398 9.62 -15.30 -23.13
C ASN A 398 10.07 -13.85 -22.83
N ASN A 399 11.09 -13.66 -21.99
CA ASN A 399 11.53 -12.34 -21.51
C ASN A 399 12.91 -11.91 -22.04
N PHE A 400 13.12 -11.91 -23.36
CA PHE A 400 14.36 -11.46 -24.02
C PHE A 400 14.50 -9.93 -24.06
N PHE A 401 14.26 -9.28 -22.91
CA PHE A 401 14.15 -7.83 -22.77
C PHE A 401 15.34 -7.06 -23.38
N GLY A 402 15.04 -6.09 -24.23
CA GLY A 402 16.02 -5.14 -24.76
C GLY A 402 16.97 -5.73 -25.81
N THR A 403 16.67 -6.93 -26.31
CA THR A 403 17.49 -7.60 -27.33
C THR A 403 16.88 -7.49 -28.72
N VAL A 404 17.73 -7.55 -29.74
CA VAL A 404 17.32 -7.46 -31.14
C VAL A 404 17.17 -8.85 -31.75
N ILE A 405 16.43 -8.94 -32.85
CA ILE A 405 16.42 -10.16 -33.67
C ILE A 405 17.79 -10.27 -34.38
N PRO A 406 18.58 -11.34 -34.17
CA PRO A 406 19.86 -11.49 -34.85
C PRO A 406 19.66 -11.69 -36.37
N PRO A 407 20.35 -10.91 -37.23
CA PRO A 407 20.26 -11.06 -38.69
C PRO A 407 20.61 -12.47 -39.18
N GLU A 408 21.44 -13.21 -38.45
CA GLU A 408 21.87 -14.57 -38.75
C GLU A 408 20.69 -15.57 -38.80
N ILE A 409 19.52 -15.25 -38.23
CA ILE A 409 18.29 -16.04 -38.44
C ILE A 409 17.97 -16.20 -39.93
N GLY A 410 18.33 -15.21 -40.77
CA GLY A 410 18.19 -15.28 -42.22
C GLY A 410 18.96 -16.42 -42.89
N ASN A 411 19.91 -17.07 -42.20
CA ASN A 411 20.64 -18.24 -42.71
C ASN A 411 19.83 -19.55 -42.62
N LEU A 412 18.73 -19.57 -41.86
CA LEU A 412 17.88 -20.74 -41.63
C LEU A 412 16.94 -21.00 -42.81
N THR A 413 17.47 -21.15 -44.02
CA THR A 413 16.68 -21.20 -45.26
C THR A 413 15.66 -22.34 -45.36
N ASN A 414 15.75 -23.37 -44.51
CA ASN A 414 14.75 -24.45 -44.39
C ASN A 414 13.57 -24.11 -43.46
N LEU A 415 13.59 -22.94 -42.83
CA LEU A 415 12.60 -22.55 -41.83
C LEU A 415 11.21 -22.39 -42.45
N TYR A 416 10.26 -23.10 -41.86
CA TYR A 416 8.84 -23.10 -42.22
C TYR A 416 8.02 -22.19 -41.29
N GLU A 417 8.38 -22.17 -40.01
CA GLU A 417 7.72 -21.38 -38.97
C GLU A 417 8.75 -20.70 -38.06
N LEU A 418 8.60 -19.38 -37.91
CA LEU A 418 9.35 -18.53 -36.98
C LEU A 418 8.38 -17.85 -36.02
N ASP A 419 8.43 -18.24 -34.74
CA ASP A 419 7.63 -17.63 -33.68
C ASP A 419 8.53 -16.92 -32.65
N LEU A 420 8.51 -15.59 -32.71
CA LEU A 420 9.18 -14.66 -31.80
C LEU A 420 8.17 -13.70 -31.14
N ARG A 421 6.90 -14.09 -31.00
CA ARG A 421 5.87 -13.23 -30.40
C ARG A 421 6.15 -12.99 -28.92
N ALA A 422 5.70 -11.86 -28.35
CA ALA A 422 5.72 -11.66 -26.90
C ALA A 422 7.09 -11.92 -26.24
N CYS A 423 8.16 -11.40 -26.85
CA CYS A 423 9.56 -11.63 -26.44
C CYS A 423 10.26 -10.39 -25.85
N ASN A 424 9.59 -9.24 -25.80
CA ASN A 424 10.17 -7.93 -25.43
C ASN A 424 11.34 -7.48 -26.34
N LEU A 425 11.35 -7.94 -27.60
CA LEU A 425 12.40 -7.61 -28.58
C LEU A 425 12.35 -6.13 -28.99
N THR A 426 13.51 -5.53 -29.23
CA THR A 426 13.68 -4.13 -29.68
C THR A 426 14.42 -4.08 -31.02
N GLY A 427 14.64 -2.88 -31.56
CA GLY A 427 15.36 -2.69 -32.82
C GLY A 427 14.49 -2.95 -34.06
N GLU A 428 15.12 -2.98 -35.23
CA GLU A 428 14.42 -3.17 -36.51
C GLU A 428 14.23 -4.65 -36.83
N ILE A 429 13.24 -4.95 -37.68
CA ILE A 429 13.12 -6.28 -38.30
C ILE A 429 14.29 -6.44 -39.27
N PRO A 430 15.16 -7.46 -39.14
CA PRO A 430 16.28 -7.66 -40.05
C PRO A 430 15.82 -7.95 -41.48
N SER A 431 16.42 -7.28 -42.46
CA SER A 431 16.15 -7.50 -43.89
C SER A 431 16.43 -8.94 -44.34
N GLU A 432 17.36 -9.61 -43.66
CA GLU A 432 17.83 -10.96 -43.90
C GLU A 432 16.74 -12.01 -43.69
N ILE A 433 15.67 -11.71 -42.95
CA ILE A 433 14.47 -12.55 -42.86
C ILE A 433 13.86 -12.78 -44.26
N GLY A 434 14.04 -11.85 -45.19
CA GLY A 434 13.63 -12.00 -46.59
C GLY A 434 14.30 -13.17 -47.33
N ASN A 435 15.38 -13.75 -46.80
CA ASN A 435 16.04 -14.94 -47.37
C ASN A 435 15.29 -16.25 -47.07
N LEU A 436 14.36 -16.25 -46.11
CA LEU A 436 13.64 -17.43 -45.61
C LEU A 436 12.49 -17.84 -46.54
N THR A 437 12.78 -18.12 -47.81
CA THR A 437 11.76 -18.32 -48.85
C THR A 437 10.83 -19.53 -48.62
N ASN A 438 11.17 -20.45 -47.72
CA ASN A 438 10.30 -21.56 -47.30
C ASN A 438 9.32 -21.18 -46.16
N LEU A 439 9.42 -19.97 -45.61
CA LEU A 439 8.65 -19.53 -44.46
C LEU A 439 7.17 -19.36 -44.81
N ASN A 440 6.30 -19.98 -44.01
CA ASN A 440 4.85 -19.90 -44.14
C ASN A 440 4.24 -19.07 -43.00
N TYR A 441 4.86 -19.09 -41.82
CA TYR A 441 4.36 -18.45 -40.62
C TYR A 441 5.45 -17.57 -39.99
N LEU A 442 5.17 -16.27 -39.90
CA LEU A 442 6.05 -15.27 -39.28
C LEU A 442 5.28 -14.51 -38.20
N TYR A 443 5.63 -14.80 -36.94
CA TYR A 443 5.01 -14.21 -35.76
C TYR A 443 6.00 -13.32 -35.01
N LEU A 444 5.82 -12.00 -35.12
CA LEU A 444 6.65 -10.97 -34.48
C LEU A 444 5.83 -10.03 -33.56
N PHE A 445 4.56 -10.36 -33.32
CA PHE A 445 3.62 -9.51 -32.61
C PHE A 445 3.86 -9.47 -31.09
N PHE A 446 3.39 -8.42 -30.42
CA PHE A 446 3.65 -8.15 -29.00
C PHE A 446 5.16 -8.00 -28.69
N ASN A 447 5.85 -7.12 -29.41
CA ASN A 447 7.24 -6.75 -29.11
C ASN A 447 7.39 -5.23 -29.09
N ASN A 448 8.62 -4.73 -28.97
CA ASN A 448 8.98 -3.32 -29.06
C ASN A 448 9.78 -3.05 -30.34
N LEU A 449 9.49 -3.76 -31.43
CA LEU A 449 10.18 -3.60 -32.71
C LEU A 449 9.85 -2.23 -33.31
N SER A 450 10.87 -1.55 -33.82
CA SER A 450 10.83 -0.19 -34.35
C SER A 450 11.28 -0.12 -35.80
N GLY A 451 11.19 1.07 -36.40
CA GLY A 451 11.58 1.29 -37.79
C GLY A 451 10.54 0.77 -38.78
N GLN A 452 10.95 0.69 -40.05
CA GLN A 452 10.09 0.30 -41.18
C GLN A 452 10.07 -1.21 -41.39
N VAL A 453 9.02 -1.70 -42.05
CA VAL A 453 8.95 -3.10 -42.48
C VAL A 453 9.90 -3.27 -43.69
N PRO A 454 10.89 -4.19 -43.64
CA PRO A 454 11.88 -4.33 -44.71
C PRO A 454 11.27 -4.75 -46.04
N THR A 455 11.73 -4.14 -47.13
CA THR A 455 11.23 -4.44 -48.49
C THR A 455 11.52 -5.86 -48.95
N GLU A 456 12.58 -6.46 -48.43
CA GLU A 456 13.05 -7.82 -48.70
C GLU A 456 12.02 -8.89 -48.31
N LEU A 457 11.09 -8.58 -47.39
CA LEU A 457 10.01 -9.50 -47.01
C LEU A 457 9.05 -9.81 -48.17
N GLN A 458 9.06 -9.02 -49.25
CA GLN A 458 8.34 -9.34 -50.49
C GLN A 458 8.82 -10.65 -51.15
N ASN A 459 10.01 -11.14 -50.80
CA ASN A 459 10.56 -12.40 -51.32
C ASN A 459 9.88 -13.65 -50.71
N LEU A 460 9.13 -13.50 -49.62
CA LEU A 460 8.51 -14.60 -48.87
C LEU A 460 7.22 -15.09 -49.54
N THR A 461 7.31 -15.57 -50.78
CA THR A 461 6.15 -15.92 -51.62
C THR A 461 5.28 -17.09 -51.09
N ASN A 462 5.81 -17.88 -50.14
CA ASN A 462 5.07 -18.94 -49.45
C ASN A 462 4.38 -18.47 -48.16
N LEU A 463 4.52 -17.20 -47.78
CA LEU A 463 3.99 -16.69 -46.52
C LEU A 463 2.46 -16.73 -46.52
N ILE A 464 1.91 -17.40 -45.50
CA ILE A 464 0.47 -17.56 -45.26
C ILE A 464 0.02 -16.60 -44.17
N ASN A 465 0.83 -16.45 -43.13
CA ASN A 465 0.48 -15.66 -41.95
C ASN A 465 1.64 -14.75 -41.53
N PHE A 466 1.37 -13.45 -41.52
CA PHE A 466 2.31 -12.41 -41.12
C PHE A 466 1.70 -11.53 -40.03
N GLN A 467 2.18 -11.69 -38.79
CA GLN A 467 1.69 -10.94 -37.63
C GLN A 467 2.79 -10.03 -37.09
N ILE A 468 2.62 -8.72 -37.23
CA ILE A 468 3.53 -7.69 -36.67
C ILE A 468 2.83 -6.72 -35.72
N SER A 469 1.58 -7.03 -35.34
CA SER A 469 0.79 -6.19 -34.47
C SER A 469 1.41 -5.97 -33.09
N ASN A 470 1.03 -4.90 -32.38
CA ASN A 470 1.53 -4.60 -31.03
C ASN A 470 3.06 -4.45 -31.03
N ASN A 471 3.53 -3.46 -31.79
CA ASN A 471 4.92 -3.03 -31.90
C ASN A 471 4.98 -1.49 -32.02
N ILE A 472 6.14 -0.92 -32.31
CA ILE A 472 6.33 0.52 -32.57
C ILE A 472 6.85 0.76 -34.00
N LEU A 473 6.42 -0.08 -34.95
CA LEU A 473 6.81 0.02 -36.36
C LEU A 473 6.16 1.24 -37.01
N SER A 474 6.87 1.89 -37.93
CA SER A 474 6.43 3.10 -38.61
C SER A 474 7.05 3.23 -40.01
N GLY A 475 6.53 4.12 -40.84
CA GLY A 475 6.99 4.31 -42.21
C GLY A 475 6.37 3.33 -43.20
N ASP A 476 6.78 3.41 -44.46
CA ASP A 476 6.12 2.74 -45.58
C ASP A 476 6.02 1.22 -45.38
N ILE A 477 4.84 0.67 -45.66
CA ILE A 477 4.63 -0.78 -45.75
C ILE A 477 4.97 -1.20 -47.19
N PRO A 478 5.93 -2.14 -47.39
CA PRO A 478 6.26 -2.64 -48.72
C PRO A 478 5.05 -3.21 -49.45
N ASP A 479 5.07 -3.16 -50.79
CA ASP A 479 4.01 -3.72 -51.62
C ASP A 479 3.99 -5.25 -51.56
N PHE A 480 3.12 -5.80 -50.70
CA PHE A 480 2.90 -7.23 -50.53
C PHE A 480 1.82 -7.80 -51.44
N THR A 481 1.34 -7.05 -52.43
CA THR A 481 0.25 -7.51 -53.31
C THR A 481 0.64 -8.73 -54.16
N ASN A 482 1.95 -9.00 -54.32
CA ASN A 482 2.47 -10.20 -54.98
C ASN A 482 2.47 -11.46 -54.10
N LEU A 483 2.24 -11.34 -52.77
CA LEU A 483 2.20 -12.48 -51.84
C LEU A 483 0.84 -13.19 -51.90
N THR A 484 0.60 -13.91 -53.00
CA THR A 484 -0.74 -14.51 -53.28
C THR A 484 -1.22 -15.58 -52.29
N ASN A 485 -0.34 -16.11 -51.44
CA ASN A 485 -0.69 -17.08 -50.40
C ASN A 485 -1.04 -16.42 -49.05
N LEU A 486 -0.82 -15.11 -48.90
CA LEU A 486 -1.00 -14.38 -47.65
C LEU A 486 -2.49 -14.32 -47.28
N ALA A 487 -2.86 -15.09 -46.26
CA ALA A 487 -4.24 -15.18 -45.79
C ALA A 487 -4.49 -14.29 -44.57
N TYR A 488 -3.45 -14.06 -43.76
CA TYR A 488 -3.51 -13.31 -42.51
C TYR A 488 -2.40 -12.25 -42.48
N PHE A 489 -2.78 -10.98 -42.38
CA PHE A 489 -1.83 -9.88 -42.25
C PHE A 489 -2.31 -8.89 -41.19
N ASN A 490 -1.58 -8.77 -40.09
CA ASN A 490 -1.98 -7.92 -38.98
C ASN A 490 -0.89 -6.90 -38.62
N ILE A 491 -1.21 -5.63 -38.85
CA ILE A 491 -0.36 -4.47 -38.59
C ILE A 491 -0.92 -3.57 -37.48
N SER A 492 -2.03 -3.96 -36.83
CA SER A 492 -2.67 -3.16 -35.77
C SER A 492 -1.73 -2.90 -34.58
N ASN A 493 -2.02 -1.86 -33.80
CA ASN A 493 -1.24 -1.44 -32.63
C ASN A 493 0.25 -1.22 -32.97
N ASN A 494 0.51 -0.43 -34.02
CA ASN A 494 1.83 0.08 -34.42
C ASN A 494 1.79 1.62 -34.51
N SER A 495 2.75 2.24 -35.18
CA SER A 495 2.81 3.68 -35.45
C SER A 495 2.65 4.03 -36.93
N PHE A 496 1.94 3.19 -37.70
CA PHE A 496 1.66 3.45 -39.12
C PHE A 496 0.64 4.58 -39.30
N GLN A 497 0.87 5.41 -40.30
CA GLN A 497 0.02 6.50 -40.75
C GLN A 497 -0.75 6.12 -42.02
N PHE A 498 -1.76 6.90 -42.38
CA PHE A 498 -2.52 6.67 -43.60
C PHE A 498 -1.62 6.53 -44.83
N GLY A 499 -0.70 7.48 -45.03
CA GLY A 499 0.21 7.46 -46.18
C GLY A 499 1.14 6.24 -46.28
N ASP A 500 1.39 5.50 -45.19
CA ASP A 500 2.33 4.36 -45.17
C ASP A 500 1.80 3.15 -45.96
N PHE A 501 0.48 3.06 -46.19
CA PHE A 501 -0.14 1.94 -46.91
C PHE A 501 -1.43 2.32 -47.67
N GLU A 502 -1.70 3.62 -47.84
CA GLU A 502 -2.89 4.13 -48.54
C GLU A 502 -2.98 3.62 -49.98
N ASN A 503 -1.85 3.47 -50.67
CA ASN A 503 -1.80 3.08 -52.08
C ASN A 503 -2.24 1.63 -52.30
N GLU A 504 -1.84 0.72 -51.41
CA GLU A 504 -2.09 -0.72 -51.50
C GLU A 504 -3.32 -1.16 -50.71
N PHE A 505 -3.87 -0.30 -49.85
CA PHE A 505 -4.95 -0.61 -48.92
C PHE A 505 -6.15 -1.32 -49.55
N THR A 506 -6.62 -0.82 -50.70
CA THR A 506 -7.77 -1.42 -51.41
C THR A 506 -7.44 -2.84 -51.88
N THR A 507 -6.20 -3.09 -52.29
CA THR A 507 -5.76 -4.42 -52.71
C THR A 507 -5.64 -5.35 -51.50
N TYR A 508 -5.08 -4.89 -50.39
CA TYR A 508 -5.00 -5.67 -49.14
C TYR A 508 -6.38 -6.06 -48.64
N GLN A 509 -7.34 -5.13 -48.56
CA GLN A 509 -8.71 -5.44 -48.13
C GLN A 509 -9.43 -6.45 -49.02
N ASN A 510 -9.17 -6.44 -50.34
CA ASN A 510 -9.86 -7.32 -51.27
C ASN A 510 -9.23 -8.71 -51.37
N ASN A 511 -7.91 -8.80 -51.23
CA ASN A 511 -7.16 -10.01 -51.55
C ASN A 511 -6.68 -10.77 -50.31
N ILE A 512 -6.56 -10.13 -49.14
CA ILE A 512 -6.14 -10.77 -47.89
C ILE A 512 -7.40 -10.96 -47.03
N PRO A 513 -7.89 -12.21 -46.85
CA PRO A 513 -9.10 -12.50 -46.09
C PRO A 513 -9.14 -11.89 -44.68
N GLU A 514 -8.00 -11.89 -43.98
CA GLU A 514 -7.86 -11.33 -42.65
C GLU A 514 -6.76 -10.27 -42.61
N PHE A 515 -7.07 -9.08 -43.13
CA PHE A 515 -6.23 -7.90 -43.01
C PHE A 515 -6.70 -6.99 -41.85
N THR A 516 -5.88 -6.89 -40.80
CA THR A 516 -6.19 -6.09 -39.60
C THR A 516 -5.16 -4.97 -39.45
N TYR A 517 -5.63 -3.72 -39.34
CA TYR A 517 -4.77 -2.53 -39.36
C TYR A 517 -5.12 -1.47 -38.32
N ALA A 518 -6.27 -1.56 -37.65
CA ALA A 518 -6.68 -0.62 -36.60
C ALA A 518 -6.68 -1.32 -35.22
N PRO A 519 -6.37 -0.61 -34.12
CA PRO A 519 -5.97 0.81 -34.05
C PRO A 519 -4.48 1.01 -34.41
N GLN A 520 -4.01 2.27 -34.40
CA GLN A 520 -2.58 2.66 -34.45
C GLN A 520 -2.32 3.65 -33.30
N SER A 521 -1.05 3.85 -32.91
CA SER A 521 -0.65 4.72 -31.80
C SER A 521 -0.95 6.20 -32.08
N ASN A 522 -1.28 6.95 -31.02
CA ASN A 522 -1.47 8.41 -31.09
C ASN A 522 -0.18 9.14 -31.53
N ARG A 523 -0.34 10.29 -32.20
CA ARG A 523 0.77 11.04 -32.81
C ARG A 523 1.49 11.93 -31.79
N SER A 524 2.81 11.76 -31.68
CA SER A 524 3.61 12.45 -30.66
C SER A 524 4.03 13.90 -30.92
N GLN A 525 3.66 14.55 -32.02
CA GLN A 525 4.19 15.90 -32.33
C GLN A 525 3.14 16.88 -32.85
N VAL A 526 2.63 17.69 -31.93
CA VAL A 526 2.08 19.00 -32.21
C VAL A 526 3.26 19.98 -32.25
N ILE A 527 3.56 20.57 -33.42
CA ILE A 527 4.58 21.61 -33.53
C ILE A 527 3.88 22.98 -33.41
N TYR A 528 4.34 23.80 -32.46
CA TYR A 528 3.93 25.20 -32.33
C TYR A 528 4.80 26.07 -33.24
N ASN A 529 4.23 26.78 -34.21
CA ASN A 529 4.96 27.81 -34.96
C ASN A 529 5.05 29.12 -34.14
N VAL A 530 5.62 29.03 -32.95
CA VAL A 530 6.12 30.18 -32.19
C VAL A 530 7.62 29.97 -32.03
N ASP A 531 8.45 31.03 -32.08
CA ASP A 531 9.93 30.99 -31.92
C ASP A 531 10.43 30.41 -30.57
N PHE A 532 9.59 29.66 -29.85
CA PHE A 532 9.88 28.96 -28.61
C PHE A 532 9.82 27.46 -28.88
N ASN A 533 10.99 26.85 -28.96
CA ASN A 533 11.14 25.40 -28.88
C ASN A 533 10.84 24.99 -27.44
N VAL A 534 9.61 24.58 -27.15
CA VAL A 534 9.23 24.09 -25.82
C VAL A 534 8.42 22.82 -25.97
N ASP A 535 8.87 21.79 -25.26
CA ASP A 535 8.12 20.56 -25.00
C ASP A 535 6.69 20.88 -24.53
N ALA A 536 5.76 19.95 -24.76
CA ALA A 536 4.37 20.04 -24.28
C ALA A 536 4.31 20.67 -22.87
N ASN A 537 3.47 21.70 -22.68
CA ASN A 537 3.35 22.64 -21.53
C ASN A 537 3.91 24.07 -21.74
N ALA A 538 3.93 24.59 -22.96
CA ALA A 538 4.38 25.96 -23.23
C ALA A 538 3.47 27.02 -22.56
N PHE A 539 4.06 27.89 -21.74
CA PHE A 539 3.42 29.12 -21.29
C PHE A 539 3.41 30.13 -22.45
N ILE A 540 2.21 30.45 -22.94
CA ILE A 540 2.06 31.40 -24.03
C ILE A 540 1.74 32.78 -23.44
N PRO A 541 2.57 33.81 -23.69
CA PRO A 541 2.26 35.17 -23.27
C PRO A 541 0.96 35.69 -23.88
N ASN A 542 0.25 36.53 -23.15
CA ASN A 542 -0.95 37.20 -23.66
C ASN A 542 -0.66 37.96 -24.97
N ASN A 543 -1.63 37.96 -25.89
CA ASN A 543 -1.57 38.56 -27.23
C ASN A 543 -0.54 37.91 -28.18
N THR A 544 -0.22 36.63 -27.99
CA THR A 544 0.62 35.86 -28.93
C THR A 544 -0.25 35.05 -29.89
N ASP A 545 0.11 35.00 -31.17
CA ASP A 545 -0.56 34.10 -32.13
C ASP A 545 0.08 32.70 -32.05
N VAL A 546 -0.76 31.66 -31.94
CA VAL A 546 -0.33 30.25 -31.84
C VAL A 546 -0.90 29.45 -33.01
N ILE A 547 -0.05 28.70 -33.71
CA ILE A 547 -0.48 27.75 -34.75
C ILE A 547 -0.08 26.34 -34.34
N ILE A 548 -1.05 25.43 -34.34
CA ILE A 548 -0.95 24.02 -33.94
C ILE A 548 -1.10 23.17 -35.20
N ASN A 549 -0.21 22.20 -35.45
CA ASN A 549 -0.24 21.32 -36.63
C ASN A 549 -0.40 19.83 -36.23
N ALA A 550 -1.27 19.10 -36.93
CA ALA A 550 -1.50 17.67 -36.76
C ALA A 550 -0.41 16.76 -37.37
N ASN A 551 0.33 17.24 -38.37
CA ASN A 551 1.50 16.62 -38.99
C ASN A 551 1.27 15.18 -39.48
N THR A 552 0.13 14.82 -40.07
CA THR A 552 -0.12 13.45 -40.58
C THR A 552 0.06 13.33 -42.09
N ILE A 553 0.79 12.30 -42.53
CA ILE A 553 0.93 12.00 -43.96
C ILE A 553 -0.27 11.21 -44.49
N GLY A 554 -0.54 11.35 -45.79
CA GLY A 554 -1.72 10.78 -46.46
C GLY A 554 -2.42 11.85 -47.28
N THR A 555 -2.85 11.51 -48.48
CA THR A 555 -3.40 12.50 -49.42
C THR A 555 -4.90 12.74 -49.24
N ASN A 556 -5.59 11.83 -48.54
CA ASN A 556 -7.04 11.85 -48.38
C ASN A 556 -7.50 12.01 -46.92
N ASN A 557 -6.68 12.69 -46.11
CA ASN A 557 -6.93 12.94 -44.69
C ASN A 557 -8.01 14.01 -44.46
N LEU A 558 -8.81 13.82 -43.41
CA LEU A 558 -9.83 14.73 -42.91
C LEU A 558 -9.55 15.02 -41.44
N TYR A 559 -9.70 16.27 -41.01
CA TYR A 559 -9.29 16.75 -39.67
C TYR A 559 -10.47 17.33 -38.90
N GLN A 560 -10.45 17.21 -37.57
CA GLN A 560 -11.34 17.92 -36.65
C GLN A 560 -10.61 18.21 -35.34
N TRP A 561 -10.47 19.49 -34.99
CA TRP A 561 -9.86 19.90 -33.72
C TRP A 561 -10.86 19.96 -32.57
N TYR A 562 -10.35 19.67 -31.37
CA TYR A 562 -11.08 19.69 -30.11
C TYR A 562 -10.33 20.53 -29.08
N LYS A 563 -11.10 21.23 -28.22
CA LYS A 563 -10.61 21.89 -27.01
C LYS A 563 -11.35 21.33 -25.80
N ASN A 564 -10.62 20.77 -24.83
CA ASN A 564 -11.19 20.15 -23.63
C ASN A 564 -12.32 19.15 -23.96
N GLY A 565 -12.15 18.38 -25.05
CA GLY A 565 -13.13 17.41 -25.53
C GLY A 565 -14.30 17.98 -26.34
N ILE A 566 -14.39 19.30 -26.55
CA ILE A 566 -15.43 19.94 -27.35
C ILE A 566 -14.89 20.26 -28.73
N ALA A 567 -15.60 19.85 -29.78
CA ALA A 567 -15.23 20.15 -31.17
C ALA A 567 -15.21 21.66 -31.40
N ILE A 568 -14.11 22.17 -31.96
CA ILE A 568 -14.00 23.56 -32.37
C ILE A 568 -14.69 23.70 -33.72
N GLU A 569 -15.71 24.56 -33.78
CA GLU A 569 -16.47 24.80 -35.00
C GLU A 569 -15.54 25.27 -36.13
N ASP A 570 -15.75 24.72 -37.32
CA ASP A 570 -14.99 24.98 -38.56
C ASP A 570 -13.48 24.64 -38.54
N ALA A 571 -12.94 24.12 -37.44
CA ALA A 571 -11.53 23.72 -37.33
C ALA A 571 -11.25 22.36 -37.99
N THR A 572 -11.36 22.33 -39.33
CA THR A 572 -11.34 21.12 -40.16
C THR A 572 -10.10 20.98 -41.06
N PHE A 573 -9.06 21.77 -40.79
CA PHE A 573 -7.79 21.76 -41.51
C PHE A 573 -6.68 21.12 -40.68
N GLU A 574 -5.58 20.74 -41.34
CA GLU A 574 -4.38 20.20 -40.69
C GLU A 574 -3.81 21.12 -39.60
N THR A 575 -4.03 22.44 -39.71
CA THR A 575 -3.56 23.44 -38.75
C THR A 575 -4.71 24.15 -38.02
N LEU A 576 -4.58 24.37 -36.72
CA LEU A 576 -5.43 25.24 -35.91
C LEU A 576 -4.70 26.53 -35.55
N SER A 577 -5.30 27.70 -35.83
CA SER A 577 -4.75 29.01 -35.50
C SER A 577 -5.51 29.66 -34.35
N LEU A 578 -4.83 29.97 -33.24
CA LEU A 578 -5.33 30.71 -32.09
C LEU A 578 -4.70 32.11 -32.12
N LEU A 579 -5.48 33.13 -32.50
CA LEU A 579 -5.00 34.51 -32.64
C LEU A 579 -5.23 35.31 -31.36
N ASN A 580 -4.27 36.17 -30.99
CA ASN A 580 -4.29 36.96 -29.76
C ASN A 580 -4.59 36.12 -28.50
N PHE A 581 -3.74 35.12 -28.23
CA PHE A 581 -3.92 34.20 -27.13
C PHE A 581 -4.08 34.93 -25.78
N ASP A 582 -5.07 34.53 -25.00
CA ASP A 582 -5.34 35.01 -23.65
C ASP A 582 -5.72 33.83 -22.72
N PHE A 583 -5.98 34.11 -21.44
CA PHE A 583 -6.25 33.05 -20.46
C PHE A 583 -7.47 32.18 -20.84
N THR A 584 -8.43 32.70 -21.61
CA THR A 584 -9.62 31.95 -22.05
C THR A 584 -9.28 30.89 -23.09
N PHE A 585 -8.17 31.04 -23.82
CA PHE A 585 -7.66 30.02 -24.73
C PHE A 585 -6.95 28.88 -24.01
N SER A 586 -6.70 28.98 -22.71
CA SER A 586 -6.09 27.90 -21.94
C SER A 586 -6.93 26.63 -22.00
N GLY A 587 -6.27 25.48 -22.15
CA GLY A 587 -6.93 24.19 -22.26
C GLY A 587 -6.09 23.16 -23.00
N GLU A 588 -6.64 21.96 -23.08
CA GLU A 588 -6.08 20.84 -23.82
C GLU A 588 -6.64 20.79 -25.24
N TYR A 589 -5.76 20.74 -26.23
CA TYR A 589 -6.10 20.67 -27.65
C TYR A 589 -5.63 19.36 -28.27
N TYR A 590 -6.49 18.73 -29.09
CA TYR A 590 -6.10 17.58 -29.91
C TYR A 590 -6.89 17.57 -31.23
N CYS A 591 -6.42 16.82 -32.22
CA CYS A 591 -7.05 16.64 -33.52
C CYS A 591 -7.41 15.18 -33.73
N GLU A 592 -8.65 14.93 -34.14
CA GLU A 592 -9.10 13.66 -34.70
C GLU A 592 -8.88 13.67 -36.21
N ILE A 593 -8.30 12.59 -36.74
CA ILE A 593 -7.88 12.49 -38.14
C ILE A 593 -8.40 11.18 -38.72
N THR A 594 -9.16 11.30 -39.80
CA THR A 594 -9.69 10.15 -40.56
C THR A 594 -9.20 10.22 -42.00
N ASN A 595 -9.36 9.14 -42.76
CA ASN A 595 -8.97 9.09 -44.17
C ASN A 595 -10.06 8.44 -45.02
N SER A 596 -10.31 8.99 -46.22
CA SER A 596 -11.40 8.51 -47.08
C SER A 596 -11.09 7.24 -47.88
N VAL A 597 -9.82 6.84 -47.99
CA VAL A 597 -9.38 5.58 -48.61
C VAL A 597 -9.18 4.51 -47.54
N VAL A 598 -8.36 4.81 -46.53
CA VAL A 598 -8.07 3.91 -45.39
C VAL A 598 -9.22 3.99 -44.39
N THR A 599 -10.35 3.40 -44.76
CA THR A 599 -11.57 3.41 -43.94
C THR A 599 -11.40 2.59 -42.66
N GLY A 600 -12.09 2.93 -41.58
CA GLY A 600 -12.06 2.16 -40.32
C GLY A 600 -10.83 2.39 -39.43
N LEU A 601 -9.92 3.29 -39.81
CA LEU A 601 -8.83 3.78 -38.96
C LEU A 601 -9.05 5.26 -38.62
N THR A 602 -8.94 5.59 -37.34
CA THR A 602 -8.91 6.97 -36.83
C THR A 602 -7.60 7.18 -36.09
N LEU A 603 -6.90 8.26 -36.39
CA LEU A 603 -5.69 8.69 -35.70
C LEU A 603 -5.99 9.92 -34.85
N TYR A 604 -5.30 10.04 -33.71
CA TYR A 604 -5.39 11.20 -32.83
C TYR A 604 -4.01 11.84 -32.67
N THR A 605 -3.96 13.17 -32.60
CA THR A 605 -2.78 13.85 -32.07
C THR A 605 -2.68 13.66 -30.56
N ASN A 606 -1.47 13.65 -30.02
CA ASN A 606 -1.29 13.75 -28.59
C ASN A 606 -1.91 15.06 -28.10
N PRO A 607 -2.65 15.02 -26.98
CA PRO A 607 -3.21 16.23 -26.40
C PRO A 607 -2.12 17.23 -25.99
N ALA A 608 -2.36 18.49 -26.31
CA ALA A 608 -1.46 19.59 -26.10
C ALA A 608 -2.10 20.60 -25.14
N THR A 609 -1.62 20.67 -23.90
CA THR A 609 -2.07 21.66 -22.93
C THR A 609 -1.37 22.99 -23.16
N ILE A 610 -2.14 24.04 -23.41
CA ILE A 610 -1.67 25.40 -23.60
C ILE A 610 -2.23 26.25 -22.48
N THR A 611 -1.38 27.03 -21.81
CA THR A 611 -1.78 27.90 -20.68
C THR A 611 -1.07 29.24 -20.74
N THR A 612 -1.69 30.29 -20.21
CA THR A 612 -1.00 31.56 -19.91
C THR A 612 -0.20 31.47 -18.61
N PRO A 613 0.84 32.31 -18.41
CA PRO A 613 1.47 32.48 -17.10
C PRO A 613 0.45 32.81 -16.00
N ILE A 614 0.63 32.22 -14.81
CA ILE A 614 -0.31 32.37 -13.70
C ILE A 614 -0.43 33.83 -13.20
N SER A 615 0.65 34.60 -13.31
CA SER A 615 0.72 36.01 -12.91
C SER A 615 -0.20 36.91 -13.74
N GLU A 616 -0.60 36.46 -14.92
CA GLU A 616 -1.53 37.15 -15.80
C GLU A 616 -3.00 36.75 -15.52
N HIS A 617 -3.24 35.81 -14.60
CA HIS A 617 -4.59 35.41 -14.22
C HIS A 617 -5.30 36.55 -13.47
N PRO A 618 -6.56 36.89 -13.80
CA PRO A 618 -7.27 38.02 -13.18
C PRO A 618 -7.39 37.93 -11.65
N ASP A 619 -7.40 36.71 -11.11
CA ASP A 619 -7.59 36.46 -9.67
C ASP A 619 -6.26 36.39 -8.89
N TYR A 620 -5.12 36.32 -9.58
CA TYR A 620 -3.81 36.07 -8.97
C TYR A 620 -3.45 37.15 -7.94
N ASN A 621 -3.60 38.43 -8.28
CA ASN A 621 -3.21 39.53 -7.40
C ASN A 621 -4.00 39.55 -6.07
N ALA A 622 -5.29 39.18 -6.10
CA ALA A 622 -6.13 39.11 -4.91
C ALA A 622 -5.72 37.93 -4.01
N LEU A 623 -5.40 36.77 -4.61
CA LEU A 623 -4.86 35.62 -3.90
C LEU A 623 -3.48 35.91 -3.30
N GLU A 624 -2.58 36.55 -4.06
CA GLU A 624 -1.27 36.98 -3.55
C GLU A 624 -1.41 37.96 -2.38
N THR A 625 -2.37 38.89 -2.45
CA THR A 625 -2.68 39.80 -1.33
C THR A 625 -3.15 39.03 -0.10
N LEU A 626 -4.06 38.06 -0.25
CA LEU A 626 -4.51 37.19 0.84
C LEU A 626 -3.35 36.42 1.47
N TYR A 627 -2.53 35.79 0.63
CA TYR A 627 -1.35 35.03 1.05
C TYR A 627 -0.39 35.89 1.87
N ASN A 628 -0.03 37.06 1.36
CA ASN A 628 0.92 37.95 2.02
C ASN A 628 0.37 38.55 3.31
N ALA A 629 -0.90 38.98 3.32
CA ALA A 629 -1.52 39.57 4.50
C ALA A 629 -1.69 38.58 5.65
N THR A 630 -1.83 37.29 5.33
CA THR A 630 -2.14 36.26 6.32
C THR A 630 -0.97 35.32 6.63
N ASN A 631 0.25 35.75 6.32
CA ASN A 631 1.50 35.04 6.58
C ASN A 631 1.60 33.66 5.90
N GLY A 632 1.29 33.63 4.60
CA GLY A 632 1.24 32.45 3.73
C GLY A 632 2.41 31.48 3.82
N ASP A 633 3.62 31.99 4.02
CA ASP A 633 4.82 31.16 4.13
C ASP A 633 4.80 30.21 5.33
N ASN A 634 3.97 30.50 6.34
CA ASN A 634 3.87 29.75 7.59
C ASN A 634 2.52 29.03 7.78
N TRP A 635 1.67 28.98 6.74
CA TRP A 635 0.46 28.17 6.79
C TRP A 635 0.82 26.69 6.95
N SER A 636 -0.08 25.90 7.57
CA SER A 636 0.12 24.45 7.69
C SER A 636 0.22 23.76 6.33
N ASN A 637 -0.54 24.26 5.36
CA ASN A 637 -0.55 23.82 3.98
C ASN A 637 -0.68 25.04 3.05
N ASN A 638 0.40 25.37 2.36
CA ASN A 638 0.48 26.38 1.31
C ASN A 638 0.83 25.76 -0.05
N THR A 639 0.51 24.49 -0.27
CA THR A 639 0.86 23.76 -1.49
C THR A 639 0.45 24.56 -2.73
N ASN A 640 1.42 24.77 -3.63
CA ASN A 640 1.33 25.51 -4.89
C ASN A 640 1.04 27.02 -4.80
N TRP A 641 0.77 27.60 -3.63
CA TRP A 641 0.57 29.05 -3.52
C TRP A 641 1.82 29.81 -3.96
N LEU A 642 1.63 30.88 -4.74
CA LEU A 642 2.68 31.68 -5.39
C LEU A 642 3.63 30.90 -6.32
N SER A 643 3.32 29.64 -6.64
CA SER A 643 4.04 28.88 -7.67
C SER A 643 3.48 29.19 -9.06
N ASN A 644 4.17 28.73 -10.11
CA ASN A 644 3.67 28.79 -11.49
C ASN A 644 2.62 27.70 -11.82
N SER A 645 2.21 26.88 -10.84
CA SER A 645 1.19 25.85 -11.03
C SER A 645 -0.21 26.48 -11.26
N PRO A 646 -1.09 25.83 -12.04
CA PRO A 646 -2.46 26.31 -12.28
C PRO A 646 -3.24 26.56 -10.97
N LEU A 647 -4.09 27.60 -10.93
CA LEU A 647 -4.79 28.02 -9.69
C LEU A 647 -5.65 26.91 -9.07
N ASN A 648 -6.25 26.04 -9.88
CA ASN A 648 -7.05 24.90 -9.37
C ASN A 648 -6.21 23.82 -8.66
N THR A 649 -4.87 23.92 -8.71
CA THR A 649 -3.96 23.06 -7.93
C THR A 649 -3.49 23.71 -6.64
N TRP A 650 -3.81 24.99 -6.41
CA TRP A 650 -3.47 25.69 -5.19
C TRP A 650 -4.35 25.17 -4.07
N TYR A 651 -3.73 24.89 -2.91
CA TYR A 651 -4.46 24.34 -1.78
C TYR A 651 -5.64 25.24 -1.41
N GLY A 652 -6.84 24.66 -1.32
CA GLY A 652 -8.05 25.38 -0.94
C GLY A 652 -8.70 26.21 -2.05
N ILE A 653 -8.21 26.19 -3.30
CA ILE A 653 -8.78 26.96 -4.41
C ILE A 653 -9.64 26.06 -5.31
N THR A 654 -10.85 26.52 -5.63
CA THR A 654 -11.70 25.94 -6.67
C THR A 654 -12.06 26.99 -7.71
N LEU A 655 -12.06 26.61 -8.99
CA LEU A 655 -12.43 27.48 -10.11
C LEU A 655 -13.82 27.11 -10.64
N ASN A 656 -14.56 28.09 -11.17
CA ASN A 656 -15.78 27.87 -11.93
C ASN A 656 -15.49 27.51 -13.40
N ASN A 657 -16.56 27.29 -14.18
CA ASN A 657 -16.48 26.91 -15.60
C ASN A 657 -15.78 27.97 -16.49
N ASN A 658 -15.69 29.22 -16.04
CA ASN A 658 -14.99 30.30 -16.75
C ASN A 658 -13.54 30.46 -16.24
N ASN A 659 -13.03 29.48 -15.51
CA ASN A 659 -11.70 29.47 -14.91
C ASN A 659 -11.46 30.62 -13.90
N ARG A 660 -12.51 31.12 -13.25
CA ARG A 660 -12.41 32.14 -12.18
C ARG A 660 -12.58 31.49 -10.81
N VAL A 661 -11.87 31.97 -9.79
CA VAL A 661 -11.96 31.47 -8.42
C VAL A 661 -13.38 31.61 -7.90
N SER A 662 -13.96 30.48 -7.53
CA SER A 662 -15.32 30.36 -7.00
C SER A 662 -15.35 29.91 -5.55
N SER A 663 -14.30 29.27 -5.05
CA SER A 663 -14.18 28.90 -3.64
C SER A 663 -12.75 29.07 -3.14
N ILE A 664 -12.64 29.65 -1.94
CA ILE A 664 -11.44 29.65 -1.12
C ILE A 664 -11.79 28.96 0.20
N ASN A 665 -11.13 27.83 0.47
CA ASN A 665 -11.29 27.06 1.69
C ASN A 665 -9.92 26.78 2.34
N LEU A 666 -9.56 27.60 3.33
CA LEU A 666 -8.28 27.56 4.04
C LEU A 666 -8.46 27.29 5.53
N PHE A 667 -9.42 26.43 5.86
CA PHE A 667 -9.71 26.07 7.24
C PHE A 667 -8.53 25.41 7.97
N ASN A 668 -8.45 25.62 9.29
CA ASN A 668 -7.47 24.96 10.15
C ASN A 668 -6.03 25.00 9.60
N ASN A 669 -5.60 26.19 9.17
CA ASN A 669 -4.38 26.33 8.38
C ASN A 669 -3.37 27.32 8.99
N ASN A 670 -3.56 27.70 10.26
CA ASN A 670 -2.69 28.61 11.02
C ASN A 670 -2.51 30.01 10.39
N LEU A 671 -3.51 30.51 9.65
CA LEU A 671 -3.48 31.90 9.14
C LEU A 671 -3.43 32.88 10.32
N ILE A 672 -2.55 33.88 10.27
CA ILE A 672 -2.43 34.97 11.26
C ILE A 672 -2.57 36.32 10.56
N GLY A 673 -2.64 37.44 11.29
CA GLY A 673 -2.75 38.78 10.68
C GLY A 673 -4.20 39.20 10.48
N GLU A 674 -4.45 40.14 9.57
CA GLU A 674 -5.79 40.69 9.29
C GLU A 674 -6.31 40.17 7.94
N LEU A 675 -7.64 40.04 7.80
CA LEU A 675 -8.27 39.71 6.51
C LEU A 675 -8.16 40.93 5.56
N PRO A 676 -7.40 40.86 4.44
CA PRO A 676 -7.24 42.00 3.56
C PRO A 676 -8.47 42.24 2.68
N VAL A 677 -8.51 43.39 2.02
CA VAL A 677 -9.49 43.69 0.97
C VAL A 677 -9.13 42.90 -0.29
N ILE A 678 -9.80 41.75 -0.49
CA ILE A 678 -9.59 40.84 -1.64
C ILE A 678 -10.58 41.09 -2.80
N THR A 679 -11.36 42.15 -2.72
CA THR A 679 -12.52 42.40 -3.59
C THR A 679 -12.15 42.86 -5.00
N ASN A 680 -10.90 43.27 -5.22
CA ASN A 680 -10.38 43.60 -6.56
C ASN A 680 -9.80 42.34 -7.20
N GLY A 681 -10.65 41.49 -7.76
CA GLY A 681 -10.21 40.30 -8.51
C GLY A 681 -11.04 39.05 -8.23
N LEU A 682 -11.63 38.90 -7.05
CA LEU A 682 -12.41 37.71 -6.65
C LEU A 682 -13.93 37.89 -6.79
N ASP A 683 -14.38 38.65 -7.79
CA ASP A 683 -15.79 39.04 -7.95
C ASP A 683 -16.76 37.85 -8.18
N ASN A 684 -16.22 36.66 -8.47
CA ASN A 684 -16.96 35.43 -8.74
C ASN A 684 -16.93 34.45 -7.55
N ILE A 685 -16.35 34.83 -6.42
CA ILE A 685 -16.26 33.95 -5.26
C ILE A 685 -17.65 33.68 -4.68
N ASN A 686 -17.96 32.40 -4.51
CA ASN A 686 -19.19 31.91 -3.93
C ASN A 686 -19.00 31.40 -2.50
N VAL A 687 -17.83 30.84 -2.19
CA VAL A 687 -17.51 30.32 -0.86
C VAL A 687 -16.20 30.90 -0.36
N LEU A 688 -16.24 31.57 0.78
CA LEU A 688 -15.06 32.02 1.53
C LEU A 688 -15.10 31.38 2.92
N SER A 689 -14.25 30.39 3.15
CA SER A 689 -14.14 29.68 4.42
C SER A 689 -12.72 29.75 4.96
N LEU A 690 -12.57 30.43 6.09
CA LEU A 690 -11.31 30.65 6.81
C LEU A 690 -11.42 30.16 8.27
N TYR A 691 -12.31 29.20 8.54
CA TYR A 691 -12.64 28.80 9.91
C TYR A 691 -11.46 28.13 10.64
N SER A 692 -11.44 28.24 11.97
CA SER A 692 -10.39 27.70 12.85
C SER A 692 -8.98 28.16 12.43
N ASN A 693 -8.76 29.48 12.42
CA ASN A 693 -7.45 30.08 12.20
C ASN A 693 -7.14 31.08 13.34
N ASN A 694 -6.07 31.86 13.18
CA ASN A 694 -5.65 32.88 14.14
C ASN A 694 -5.73 34.29 13.53
N LEU A 695 -6.69 34.51 12.63
CA LEU A 695 -6.93 35.83 12.02
C LEU A 695 -7.48 36.80 13.06
N SER A 696 -7.08 38.07 12.96
CA SER A 696 -7.35 39.14 13.91
C SER A 696 -7.81 40.42 13.18
N GLY A 697 -8.02 41.51 13.91
CA GLY A 697 -8.53 42.76 13.35
C GLY A 697 -10.05 42.75 13.16
N THR A 698 -10.57 43.67 12.35
CA THR A 698 -12.02 43.80 12.06
C THR A 698 -12.39 43.07 10.78
N ILE A 699 -13.67 42.68 10.63
CA ILE A 699 -14.21 42.22 9.35
C ILE A 699 -14.30 43.45 8.40
N PRO A 700 -13.65 43.44 7.22
CA PRO A 700 -13.64 44.60 6.32
C PRO A 700 -15.04 44.92 5.77
N SER A 701 -15.41 46.21 5.76
CA SER A 701 -16.71 46.65 5.21
C SER A 701 -16.87 46.38 3.72
N GLU A 702 -15.75 46.35 2.99
CA GLU A 702 -15.65 46.12 1.56
C GLU A 702 -16.10 44.71 1.15
N ILE A 703 -16.29 43.80 2.11
CA ILE A 703 -16.81 42.45 1.86
C ILE A 703 -18.14 42.47 1.08
N GLU A 704 -18.90 43.57 1.17
CA GLU A 704 -20.11 43.82 0.38
C GLU A 704 -19.90 43.69 -1.14
N ASN A 705 -18.67 43.86 -1.64
CA ASN A 705 -18.39 43.75 -3.07
C ASN A 705 -18.36 42.30 -3.57
N LEU A 706 -18.31 41.30 -2.68
CA LEU A 706 -18.34 39.87 -3.02
C LEU A 706 -19.78 39.40 -3.29
N ASN A 707 -20.44 40.04 -4.26
CA ASN A 707 -21.89 39.90 -4.48
C ASN A 707 -22.36 38.48 -4.82
N GLN A 708 -21.46 37.57 -5.23
CA GLN A 708 -21.78 36.17 -5.55
C GLN A 708 -21.64 35.22 -4.35
N LEU A 709 -21.26 35.74 -3.18
CA LEU A 709 -20.97 34.93 -2.00
C LEU A 709 -22.25 34.28 -1.46
N SER A 710 -22.25 32.96 -1.39
CA SER A 710 -23.29 32.14 -0.75
C SER A 710 -22.87 31.67 0.64
N THR A 711 -21.57 31.51 0.89
CA THR A 711 -21.05 31.00 2.16
C THR A 711 -19.91 31.88 2.64
N LEU A 712 -20.08 32.47 3.83
CA LEU A 712 -19.05 33.16 4.57
C LEU A 712 -18.85 32.49 5.92
N ASP A 713 -17.69 31.85 6.10
CA ASP A 713 -17.32 31.23 7.38
C ASP A 713 -15.98 31.77 7.87
N LEU A 714 -16.05 32.61 8.90
CA LEU A 714 -14.93 33.22 9.60
C LEU A 714 -14.83 32.73 11.05
N SER A 715 -15.52 31.63 11.39
CA SER A 715 -15.64 31.17 12.77
C SER A 715 -14.33 30.62 13.35
N GLY A 716 -14.17 30.67 14.67
CA GLY A 716 -12.97 30.16 15.35
C GLY A 716 -11.72 30.95 15.00
N ASN A 717 -11.79 32.27 15.08
CA ASN A 717 -10.69 33.20 14.86
C ASN A 717 -10.61 34.22 16.03
N GLN A 718 -9.88 35.32 15.83
CA GLN A 718 -9.71 36.42 16.78
C GLN A 718 -10.25 37.74 16.23
N PHE A 719 -11.26 37.70 15.35
CA PHE A 719 -11.88 38.92 14.82
C PHE A 719 -12.54 39.72 15.95
N SER A 720 -12.38 41.04 15.91
CA SER A 720 -12.83 41.99 16.93
C SER A 720 -13.56 43.17 16.29
N GLY A 721 -14.13 44.06 17.12
CA GLY A 721 -14.96 45.16 16.65
C GLY A 721 -16.38 44.73 16.28
N GLU A 722 -17.13 45.64 15.67
CA GLU A 722 -18.54 45.40 15.33
C GLU A 722 -18.69 44.57 14.05
N ILE A 723 -19.82 43.86 13.94
CA ILE A 723 -20.24 43.23 12.68
C ILE A 723 -20.61 44.37 11.70
N PRO A 724 -19.94 44.50 10.54
CA PRO A 724 -20.22 45.61 9.62
C PRO A 724 -21.62 45.47 9.02
N SER A 725 -22.41 46.55 9.05
CA SER A 725 -23.77 46.57 8.49
C SER A 725 -23.79 46.27 6.98
N SER A 726 -22.69 46.52 6.27
CA SER A 726 -22.53 46.20 4.85
C SER A 726 -22.59 44.70 4.54
N LEU A 727 -22.43 43.80 5.53
CA LEU A 727 -22.72 42.37 5.37
C LEU A 727 -24.15 42.10 4.92
N GLY A 728 -25.11 42.95 5.31
CA GLY A 728 -26.50 42.85 4.87
C GLY A 728 -26.72 43.07 3.38
N ASN A 729 -25.71 43.55 2.63
CA ASN A 729 -25.77 43.73 1.18
C ASN A 729 -25.51 42.43 0.39
N LEU A 730 -25.02 41.38 1.04
CA LEU A 730 -24.69 40.09 0.41
C LEU A 730 -25.94 39.22 0.19
N SER A 731 -26.86 39.70 -0.65
CA SER A 731 -28.19 39.09 -0.85
C SER A 731 -28.22 37.60 -1.23
N ASN A 732 -27.14 37.05 -1.81
CA ASN A 732 -27.04 35.63 -2.16
C ASN A 732 -26.55 34.73 -1.01
N LEU A 733 -26.28 35.30 0.16
CA LEU A 733 -25.68 34.57 1.29
C LEU A 733 -26.69 33.57 1.86
N ASN A 734 -26.31 32.30 1.85
CA ASN A 734 -27.05 31.19 2.43
C ASN A 734 -26.50 30.77 3.80
N THR A 735 -25.18 30.86 4.00
CA THR A 735 -24.52 30.51 5.25
C THR A 735 -23.64 31.65 5.74
N LEU A 736 -23.90 32.12 6.96
CA LEU A 736 -23.07 33.10 7.66
C LEU A 736 -22.64 32.52 9.02
N SER A 737 -21.34 32.30 9.18
CA SER A 737 -20.74 31.83 10.43
C SER A 737 -19.62 32.77 10.87
N LEU A 738 -19.85 33.45 12.00
CA LEU A 738 -18.92 34.36 12.68
C LEU A 738 -18.63 33.90 14.12
N SER A 739 -19.00 32.67 14.45
CA SER A 739 -18.96 32.13 15.81
C SER A 739 -17.54 31.98 16.35
N ILE A 740 -17.36 31.99 17.68
CA ILE A 740 -16.06 31.87 18.34
C ILE A 740 -15.08 32.93 17.81
N ASN A 741 -15.38 34.19 18.12
CA ASN A 741 -14.54 35.35 17.84
C ASN A 741 -14.60 36.31 19.05
N GLN A 742 -14.10 37.53 18.87
CA GLN A 742 -14.11 38.62 19.87
C GLN A 742 -14.99 39.79 19.41
N LEU A 743 -16.04 39.52 18.63
CA LEU A 743 -16.91 40.55 18.06
C LEU A 743 -17.74 41.23 19.16
N THR A 744 -17.90 42.55 19.06
CA THR A 744 -18.56 43.42 20.04
C THR A 744 -19.72 44.19 19.39
N GLY A 745 -20.50 44.93 20.19
CA GLY A 745 -21.61 45.77 19.70
C GLY A 745 -22.88 44.97 19.41
N GLU A 746 -23.83 45.61 18.73
CA GLU A 746 -25.14 45.01 18.42
C GLU A 746 -25.11 44.16 17.14
N ILE A 747 -26.07 43.23 17.00
CA ILE A 747 -26.33 42.56 15.72
C ILE A 747 -26.95 43.59 14.75
N PRO A 748 -26.35 43.89 13.58
CA PRO A 748 -26.88 44.88 12.65
C PRO A 748 -28.27 44.52 12.13
N ILE A 749 -29.17 45.49 12.05
CA ILE A 749 -30.54 45.28 11.55
C ILE A 749 -30.55 44.83 10.08
N GLU A 750 -29.53 45.24 9.31
CA GLU A 750 -29.33 44.92 7.90
C GLU A 750 -29.15 43.41 7.65
N ILE A 751 -28.72 42.63 8.65
CA ILE A 751 -28.65 41.15 8.56
C ILE A 751 -30.02 40.57 8.20
N GLY A 752 -31.12 41.20 8.64
CA GLY A 752 -32.49 40.82 8.26
C GLY A 752 -32.83 41.01 6.78
N SER A 753 -31.91 41.53 5.94
CA SER A 753 -32.09 41.64 4.49
C SER A 753 -31.58 40.41 3.73
N LEU A 754 -30.89 39.49 4.40
CA LEU A 754 -30.27 38.29 3.80
C LEU A 754 -31.30 37.16 3.63
N THR A 755 -32.37 37.38 2.87
CA THR A 755 -33.54 36.49 2.85
C THR A 755 -33.27 35.05 2.41
N ASP A 756 -32.15 34.79 1.74
CA ASP A 756 -31.71 33.45 1.30
C ASP A 756 -30.92 32.67 2.36
N LEU A 757 -30.68 33.28 3.53
CA LEU A 757 -29.91 32.70 4.62
C LEU A 757 -30.65 31.50 5.25
N SER A 758 -29.98 30.35 5.29
CA SER A 758 -30.41 29.11 5.96
C SER A 758 -29.71 28.92 7.30
N TYR A 759 -28.49 29.45 7.45
CA TYR A 759 -27.67 29.30 8.65
C TYR A 759 -27.09 30.65 9.10
N LEU A 760 -27.40 31.05 10.33
CA LEU A 760 -26.83 32.21 11.01
C LEU A 760 -26.19 31.77 12.34
N GLY A 761 -24.86 31.67 12.35
CA GLY A 761 -24.10 31.31 13.54
C GLY A 761 -23.18 32.42 14.02
N ILE A 762 -23.48 33.03 15.17
CA ILE A 762 -22.65 34.08 15.79
C ILE A 762 -22.42 33.80 17.29
N TYR A 763 -22.42 32.52 17.69
CA TYR A 763 -22.28 32.13 19.09
C TYR A 763 -20.86 32.39 19.62
N SER A 764 -20.70 32.50 20.94
CA SER A 764 -19.41 32.70 21.61
C SER A 764 -18.67 33.95 21.11
N ASN A 765 -19.32 35.11 21.28
CA ASN A 765 -18.78 36.44 21.02
C ASN A 765 -19.08 37.37 22.23
N GLN A 766 -18.89 38.67 22.08
CA GLN A 766 -19.19 39.70 23.09
C GLN A 766 -20.33 40.62 22.61
N LEU A 767 -21.28 40.10 21.83
CA LEU A 767 -22.38 40.89 21.26
C LEU A 767 -23.38 41.27 22.35
N GLU A 768 -23.87 42.50 22.29
CA GLU A 768 -24.83 43.09 23.23
C GLU A 768 -26.07 43.62 22.51
N GLY A 769 -26.98 44.27 23.24
CA GLY A 769 -28.23 44.78 22.70
C GLY A 769 -29.30 43.70 22.50
N ASN A 770 -30.34 44.02 21.72
CA ASN A 770 -31.47 43.12 21.48
C ASN A 770 -31.23 42.25 20.24
N ILE A 771 -31.89 41.09 20.17
CA ILE A 771 -32.04 40.35 18.92
C ILE A 771 -32.91 41.20 17.96
N PRO A 772 -32.42 41.67 16.80
CA PRO A 772 -33.20 42.55 15.94
C PRO A 772 -34.45 41.85 15.39
N ALA A 773 -35.60 42.53 15.47
CA ALA A 773 -36.87 42.01 14.92
C ALA A 773 -36.79 41.67 13.42
N SER A 774 -35.89 42.32 12.68
CA SER A 774 -35.63 42.05 11.25
C SER A 774 -35.09 40.64 10.98
N ILE A 775 -34.54 39.94 11.98
CA ILE A 775 -34.17 38.52 11.85
C ILE A 775 -35.40 37.68 11.47
N GLY A 776 -36.60 38.07 11.89
CA GLY A 776 -37.85 37.42 11.48
C GLY A 776 -38.13 37.47 9.97
N ASN A 777 -37.44 38.31 9.20
CA ASN A 777 -37.58 38.36 7.74
C ASN A 777 -36.84 37.20 7.02
N LEU A 778 -35.97 36.47 7.71
CA LEU A 778 -35.12 35.42 7.14
C LEU A 778 -35.90 34.12 6.94
N SER A 779 -36.92 34.14 6.09
CA SER A 779 -37.89 33.04 5.95
C SER A 779 -37.31 31.66 5.58
N ASN A 780 -36.07 31.61 5.05
CA ASN A 780 -35.35 30.38 4.72
C ASN A 780 -34.47 29.86 5.88
N LEU A 781 -34.41 30.57 7.00
CA LEU A 781 -33.50 30.25 8.10
C LEU A 781 -33.91 28.95 8.80
N GLU A 782 -32.97 28.02 8.88
CA GLU A 782 -33.11 26.72 9.55
C GLU A 782 -32.34 26.68 10.88
N TYR A 783 -31.22 27.41 10.97
CA TYR A 783 -30.34 27.43 12.14
C TYR A 783 -30.07 28.88 12.58
N LEU A 784 -30.53 29.23 13.77
CA LEU A 784 -30.24 30.50 14.44
C LEU A 784 -29.46 30.25 15.72
N ILE A 785 -28.15 30.51 15.70
CA ILE A 785 -27.22 30.14 16.77
C ILE A 785 -26.54 31.40 17.31
N LEU A 786 -27.07 31.93 18.42
CA LEU A 786 -26.66 33.20 19.04
C LEU A 786 -26.18 33.06 20.50
N GLY A 787 -26.11 31.83 21.02
CA GLY A 787 -25.73 31.58 22.42
C GLY A 787 -24.32 32.04 22.80
N PHE A 788 -24.03 32.10 24.11
CA PHE A 788 -22.76 32.60 24.66
C PHE A 788 -22.42 34.02 24.16
N ASN A 789 -23.34 34.96 24.37
CA ASN A 789 -23.16 36.38 24.12
C ASN A 789 -23.69 37.18 25.33
N GLN A 790 -23.84 38.50 25.18
CA GLN A 790 -24.41 39.39 26.18
C GLN A 790 -25.78 39.95 25.74
N LEU A 791 -26.46 39.26 24.81
CA LEU A 791 -27.73 39.70 24.23
C LEU A 791 -28.80 39.83 25.32
N SER A 792 -29.64 40.85 25.23
CA SER A 792 -30.63 41.22 26.24
C SER A 792 -31.98 41.56 25.60
N GLY A 793 -32.94 42.00 26.41
CA GLY A 793 -34.30 42.30 25.96
C GLY A 793 -35.19 41.06 25.83
N GLU A 794 -36.40 41.29 25.34
CA GLU A 794 -37.43 40.26 25.17
C GLU A 794 -37.32 39.59 23.80
N LEU A 795 -37.82 38.35 23.69
CA LEU A 795 -37.96 37.67 22.41
C LEU A 795 -39.08 38.31 21.58
N ASP A 796 -38.75 38.83 20.40
CA ASP A 796 -39.72 39.46 19.50
C ASP A 796 -40.61 38.40 18.81
N THR A 797 -41.92 38.65 18.75
CA THR A 797 -42.90 37.78 18.08
C THR A 797 -42.58 37.52 16.60
N ASN A 798 -41.85 38.42 15.92
CA ASN A 798 -41.46 38.25 14.52
C ASN A 798 -40.54 37.04 14.29
N LEU A 799 -39.88 36.50 15.32
CA LEU A 799 -39.14 35.24 15.21
C LEU A 799 -40.04 34.06 14.79
N SER A 800 -41.35 34.14 15.05
CA SER A 800 -42.33 33.16 14.58
C SER A 800 -42.49 33.09 13.05
N ASN A 801 -42.06 34.13 12.33
CA ASN A 801 -42.09 34.14 10.86
C ASN A 801 -41.08 33.16 10.25
N LEU A 802 -40.13 32.64 11.03
CA LEU A 802 -39.10 31.69 10.63
C LEU A 802 -39.67 30.27 10.55
N ASN A 803 -40.60 30.04 9.62
CA ASN A 803 -41.35 28.78 9.51
C ASN A 803 -40.46 27.54 9.26
N ASN A 804 -39.26 27.74 8.71
CA ASN A 804 -38.28 26.69 8.44
C ASN A 804 -37.27 26.49 9.59
N LEU A 805 -37.38 27.24 10.70
CA LEU A 805 -36.40 27.19 11.79
C LEU A 805 -36.47 25.84 12.50
N ILE A 806 -35.35 25.12 12.49
CA ILE A 806 -35.18 23.81 13.12
C ILE A 806 -34.47 23.96 14.46
N TYR A 807 -33.44 24.81 14.50
CA TYR A 807 -32.51 24.94 15.61
C TYR A 807 -32.41 26.39 16.08
N LEU A 808 -32.93 26.66 17.28
CA LEU A 808 -32.87 27.96 17.93
C LEU A 808 -32.02 27.86 19.21
N TYR A 809 -30.81 28.42 19.16
CA TYR A 809 -29.83 28.34 20.24
C TYR A 809 -29.48 29.72 20.77
N LEU A 810 -30.07 30.05 21.91
CA LEU A 810 -29.96 31.34 22.58
C LEU A 810 -29.33 31.22 23.98
N SER A 811 -28.81 30.04 24.33
CA SER A 811 -28.31 29.75 25.67
C SER A 811 -27.19 30.70 26.11
N SER A 812 -27.08 30.95 27.41
CA SER A 812 -26.03 31.81 27.99
C SER A 812 -26.03 33.22 27.40
N ASN A 813 -27.13 33.93 27.64
CA ASN A 813 -27.32 35.34 27.31
C ASN A 813 -28.03 36.06 28.49
N ASN A 814 -28.42 37.32 28.31
CA ASN A 814 -29.15 38.13 29.28
C ASN A 814 -30.64 38.33 28.90
N LEU A 815 -31.23 37.45 28.07
CA LEU A 815 -32.60 37.58 27.57
C LEU A 815 -33.61 37.53 28.72
N ASN A 816 -34.67 38.34 28.66
CA ASN A 816 -35.68 38.45 29.71
C ASN A 816 -37.12 38.46 29.15
N GLY A 817 -38.10 38.61 30.03
CA GLY A 817 -39.52 38.51 29.65
C GLY A 817 -39.98 37.07 29.43
N SER A 818 -41.14 36.92 28.80
CA SER A 818 -41.76 35.62 28.51
C SER A 818 -41.43 35.11 27.12
N ILE A 819 -41.53 33.79 26.93
CA ILE A 819 -41.48 33.16 25.60
C ILE A 819 -42.82 33.44 24.90
N PRO A 820 -42.85 34.16 23.77
CA PRO A 820 -44.10 34.39 23.03
C PRO A 820 -44.73 33.09 22.54
N GLN A 821 -46.07 33.02 22.58
CA GLN A 821 -46.82 31.85 22.11
C GLN A 821 -46.52 31.54 20.65
N GLU A 822 -46.35 32.57 19.82
CA GLU A 822 -46.09 32.46 18.40
C GLU A 822 -44.78 31.70 18.08
N ILE A 823 -43.78 31.75 18.97
CA ILE A 823 -42.53 30.98 18.78
C ILE A 823 -42.77 29.48 18.95
N ALA A 824 -43.67 29.09 19.86
CA ALA A 824 -44.06 27.70 20.06
C ALA A 824 -44.94 27.14 18.93
N GLU A 825 -45.40 28.01 18.01
CA GLU A 825 -46.19 27.64 16.84
C GLU A 825 -45.33 27.45 15.58
N ILE A 826 -44.01 27.67 15.67
CA ILE A 826 -43.09 27.42 14.55
C ILE A 826 -43.13 25.92 14.21
N PRO A 827 -43.62 25.52 13.02
CA PRO A 827 -43.89 24.11 12.75
C PRO A 827 -42.64 23.23 12.75
N SER A 828 -41.50 23.79 12.33
CA SER A 828 -40.24 23.06 12.13
C SER A 828 -39.35 23.00 13.38
N LEU A 829 -39.68 23.76 14.43
CA LEU A 829 -38.81 23.95 15.58
C LEU A 829 -38.64 22.64 16.36
N THR A 830 -37.42 22.12 16.36
CA THR A 830 -37.09 20.80 16.92
C THR A 830 -36.11 20.92 18.09
N TYR A 831 -35.20 21.88 18.02
CA TYR A 831 -34.18 22.11 19.05
C TYR A 831 -34.27 23.54 19.53
N PHE A 832 -34.70 23.72 20.77
CA PHE A 832 -34.87 25.03 21.38
C PHE A 832 -34.11 25.10 22.70
N TYR A 833 -32.98 25.81 22.66
CA TYR A 833 -32.11 26.01 23.80
C TYR A 833 -32.13 27.48 24.21
N ILE A 834 -32.66 27.75 25.39
CA ILE A 834 -32.75 29.08 25.99
C ILE A 834 -32.19 29.09 27.40
N ASP A 835 -31.46 28.03 27.77
CA ASP A 835 -30.91 27.88 29.11
C ASP A 835 -29.91 28.97 29.47
N ASN A 836 -29.76 29.24 30.76
CA ASN A 836 -28.84 30.27 31.28
C ASN A 836 -29.19 31.66 30.72
N ASN A 837 -30.41 32.11 31.00
CA ASN A 837 -30.96 33.42 30.65
C ASN A 837 -31.80 33.96 31.83
N ASN A 838 -32.51 35.06 31.63
CA ASN A 838 -33.40 35.69 32.62
C ASN A 838 -34.90 35.57 32.26
N LEU A 839 -35.29 34.57 31.45
CA LEU A 839 -36.68 34.41 30.98
C LEU A 839 -37.60 33.96 32.13
N SER A 840 -38.88 34.37 32.07
CA SER A 840 -39.90 34.10 33.11
C SER A 840 -41.31 34.17 32.53
N GLY A 841 -42.33 33.82 33.31
CA GLY A 841 -43.72 33.87 32.83
C GLY A 841 -44.15 32.56 32.18
N GLN A 842 -45.45 32.41 31.91
CA GLN A 842 -46.05 31.15 31.50
C GLN A 842 -45.38 30.54 30.26
N LEU A 843 -45.11 29.24 30.32
CA LEU A 843 -44.64 28.50 29.15
C LEU A 843 -45.75 28.44 28.10
N PRO A 844 -45.42 28.66 26.81
CA PRO A 844 -46.37 28.58 25.72
C PRO A 844 -46.77 27.11 25.45
N ASP A 845 -47.88 26.94 24.73
CA ASP A 845 -48.34 25.63 24.26
C ASP A 845 -47.51 25.21 23.04
N PHE A 846 -46.69 24.16 23.22
CA PHE A 846 -45.81 23.62 22.18
C PHE A 846 -46.46 22.52 21.32
N SER A 847 -47.75 22.26 21.49
CA SER A 847 -48.45 21.15 20.81
C SER A 847 -48.46 21.22 19.29
N LEU A 848 -48.21 22.40 18.70
CA LEU A 848 -48.15 22.62 17.27
C LEU A 848 -46.73 22.60 16.68
N SER A 849 -45.70 22.54 17.51
CA SER A 849 -44.29 22.50 17.06
C SER A 849 -43.76 21.07 16.88
N ALA A 850 -42.71 20.92 16.06
CA ALA A 850 -41.96 19.68 15.92
C ALA A 850 -41.13 19.29 17.16
N ILE A 851 -41.22 20.05 18.26
CA ILE A 851 -40.48 19.80 19.51
C ILE A 851 -40.97 18.55 20.25
N THR A 852 -41.95 17.83 19.71
CA THR A 852 -42.46 16.56 20.23
C THR A 852 -41.96 15.33 19.45
N THR A 853 -41.08 15.53 18.46
CA THR A 853 -40.51 14.44 17.64
C THR A 853 -39.41 13.65 18.38
N GLU A 854 -39.11 12.42 17.95
CA GLU A 854 -38.28 11.44 18.71
C GLU A 854 -36.83 11.88 19.07
N ASN A 855 -36.35 13.04 18.60
CA ASN A 855 -35.02 13.56 18.91
C ASN A 855 -35.01 15.07 19.25
N SER A 856 -36.17 15.65 19.58
CA SER A 856 -36.26 17.06 19.92
C SER A 856 -35.68 17.39 21.31
N VAL A 857 -35.32 18.66 21.49
CA VAL A 857 -34.80 19.19 22.75
C VAL A 857 -35.46 20.52 23.09
N LEU A 858 -35.93 20.64 24.32
CA LEU A 858 -36.34 21.90 24.93
C LEU A 858 -35.53 22.10 26.21
N ASN A 859 -34.61 23.05 26.22
CA ASN A 859 -33.83 23.38 27.42
C ASN A 859 -34.15 24.78 27.93
N ILE A 860 -34.84 24.83 29.06
CA ILE A 860 -35.25 26.05 29.76
C ILE A 860 -34.54 26.24 31.11
N SER A 861 -33.59 25.35 31.46
CA SER A 861 -32.86 25.41 32.73
C SER A 861 -32.11 26.74 32.92
N TYR A 862 -31.77 27.09 34.15
CA TYR A 862 -31.08 28.32 34.51
C TYR A 862 -31.79 29.59 33.99
N ASN A 863 -33.13 29.61 34.07
CA ASN A 863 -33.97 30.79 33.83
C ASN A 863 -34.74 31.16 35.11
N ASN A 864 -35.57 32.19 35.05
CA ASN A 864 -36.36 32.71 36.17
C ASN A 864 -37.80 32.15 36.18
N PHE A 865 -38.04 30.97 35.60
CA PHE A 865 -39.36 30.32 35.63
C PHE A 865 -39.67 29.78 37.04
N ILE A 866 -40.91 29.98 37.49
CA ILE A 866 -41.42 29.46 38.76
C ILE A 866 -42.45 28.34 38.52
N PHE A 867 -42.89 27.62 39.57
CA PHE A 867 -43.85 26.51 39.40
C PHE A 867 -45.10 26.90 38.62
N ALA A 868 -45.75 28.02 38.94
CA ALA A 868 -46.93 28.53 38.23
C ALA A 868 -46.71 28.81 36.72
N ASP A 869 -45.46 29.03 36.29
CA ASP A 869 -45.14 29.21 34.87
C ASP A 869 -45.15 27.87 34.12
N LEU A 870 -44.86 26.77 34.82
CA LEU A 870 -44.76 25.41 34.27
C LEU A 870 -46.05 24.59 34.44
N GLU A 871 -46.79 24.77 35.54
CA GLU A 871 -47.92 23.92 35.97
C GLU A 871 -48.90 23.54 34.83
N ASN A 872 -49.25 24.50 33.96
CA ASN A 872 -50.23 24.27 32.89
C ASN A 872 -49.70 23.39 31.74
N GLN A 873 -48.38 23.37 31.51
CA GLN A 873 -47.76 22.70 30.36
C GLN A 873 -46.88 21.52 30.77
N PHE A 874 -46.53 21.39 32.05
CA PHE A 874 -45.54 20.43 32.52
C PHE A 874 -45.89 18.97 32.18
N GLU A 875 -47.13 18.54 32.46
CA GLU A 875 -47.57 17.17 32.15
C GLU A 875 -47.51 16.87 30.64
N TYR A 876 -47.85 17.86 29.81
CA TYR A 876 -47.73 17.69 28.36
C TYR A 876 -46.27 17.58 27.93
N LEU A 877 -45.42 18.51 28.37
CA LEU A 877 -44.03 18.58 27.95
C LEU A 877 -43.22 17.37 28.40
N ILE A 878 -43.35 16.93 29.66
CA ILE A 878 -42.59 15.78 30.18
C ILE A 878 -42.95 14.46 29.48
N ASN A 879 -44.19 14.34 28.99
CA ASN A 879 -44.67 13.14 28.32
C ASN A 879 -44.42 13.16 26.79
N ASN A 880 -44.32 14.34 26.17
CA ASN A 880 -44.27 14.47 24.71
C ASN A 880 -42.96 15.06 24.18
N VAL A 881 -42.12 15.68 25.00
CA VAL A 881 -40.80 16.20 24.60
C VAL A 881 -39.72 15.28 25.16
N PRO A 882 -39.02 14.48 24.33
CA PRO A 882 -38.08 13.45 24.80
C PRO A 882 -36.96 13.99 25.67
N ASN A 883 -36.46 15.19 25.36
CA ASN A 883 -35.38 15.83 26.10
C ASN A 883 -35.81 17.21 26.61
N PHE A 884 -36.64 17.21 27.65
CA PHE A 884 -37.08 18.43 28.34
C PHE A 884 -36.21 18.70 29.58
N PHE A 885 -35.39 19.74 29.51
CA PHE A 885 -34.50 20.16 30.60
C PHE A 885 -35.01 21.44 31.26
N TYR A 886 -35.39 21.35 32.53
CA TYR A 886 -36.00 22.44 33.29
C TYR A 886 -35.44 22.60 34.72
N ASN A 887 -34.42 21.82 35.11
CA ASN A 887 -33.80 21.89 36.43
C ASN A 887 -32.27 21.97 36.26
N PRO A 888 -31.57 22.90 36.93
CA PRO A 888 -32.05 23.90 37.90
C PRO A 888 -32.66 25.15 37.26
N MET A 889 -33.28 26.00 38.09
CA MET A 889 -33.71 27.36 37.76
C MET A 889 -32.88 28.37 38.57
N ASN A 890 -32.84 29.62 38.12
CA ASN A 890 -32.18 30.70 38.86
C ASN A 890 -32.91 30.97 40.19
N PRO A 891 -32.19 31.42 41.24
CA PRO A 891 -32.83 31.76 42.51
C PRO A 891 -33.90 32.85 42.38
N PHE A 892 -35.06 32.58 42.98
CA PHE A 892 -36.24 33.44 42.91
C PHE A 892 -36.32 34.44 44.08
N GLY A 893 -37.15 35.47 43.96
CA GLY A 893 -37.27 36.55 44.94
C GLY A 893 -36.31 37.71 44.69
N ASP A 894 -36.48 38.84 45.38
CA ASP A 894 -35.69 40.05 45.11
C ASP A 894 -34.33 40.03 45.80
N VAL A 895 -33.31 40.68 45.19
CA VAL A 895 -31.99 40.86 45.83
C VAL A 895 -32.18 41.64 47.13
N GLN A 896 -31.83 41.02 48.26
CA GLN A 896 -31.97 41.61 49.58
C GLN A 896 -30.66 42.27 50.01
N GLU A 897 -30.75 43.48 50.57
CA GLU A 897 -29.64 44.04 51.35
C GLU A 897 -29.44 43.22 52.63
N PRO A 898 -28.19 43.04 53.11
CA PRO A 898 -27.93 42.33 54.36
C PRO A 898 -28.74 42.91 55.53
N ILE A 899 -29.46 42.06 56.26
CA ILE A 899 -30.29 42.46 57.40
C ILE A 899 -29.40 42.51 58.65
N THR A 900 -29.23 43.70 59.25
CA THR A 900 -28.54 43.85 60.53
C THR A 900 -29.51 44.28 61.64
N THR A 901 -29.62 43.50 62.72
CA THR A 901 -30.49 43.81 63.88
C THR A 901 -29.87 43.39 65.23
N GLY A 902 -30.47 43.81 66.34
CA GLY A 902 -30.00 43.51 67.70
C GLY A 902 -30.66 42.29 68.36
N ILE A 903 -30.12 41.84 69.50
CA ILE A 903 -30.63 40.70 70.29
C ILE A 903 -32.05 40.99 70.84
N GLY A 904 -32.96 40.04 70.63
CA GLY A 904 -34.33 40.05 71.15
C GLY A 904 -35.37 40.70 70.24
N GLU A 905 -35.01 41.05 69.01
CA GLU A 905 -35.94 41.50 67.97
C GLU A 905 -36.54 40.29 67.22
N ASN A 906 -37.61 40.50 66.45
CA ASN A 906 -38.18 39.46 65.58
C ASN A 906 -37.87 39.78 64.11
N ILE A 907 -37.35 38.81 63.36
CA ILE A 907 -37.13 38.93 61.90
C ILE A 907 -38.09 37.98 61.19
N THR A 908 -38.83 38.45 60.19
CA THR A 908 -39.67 37.59 59.35
C THR A 908 -39.09 37.52 57.94
N LEU A 909 -38.69 36.32 57.53
CA LEU A 909 -38.27 35.99 56.18
C LEU A 909 -39.50 35.54 55.39
N THR A 910 -39.55 35.89 54.12
CA THR A 910 -40.73 35.61 53.28
C THR A 910 -40.29 35.20 51.88
N THR A 911 -40.95 34.21 51.32
CA THR A 911 -40.86 33.89 49.88
C THR A 911 -41.90 34.66 49.06
N ILE A 912 -42.71 35.50 49.73
CA ILE A 912 -43.77 36.32 49.15
C ILE A 912 -43.28 37.77 49.02
N PHE A 913 -43.18 38.25 47.78
CA PHE A 913 -42.71 39.57 47.39
C PHE A 913 -43.80 40.28 46.56
N ASP A 914 -44.10 41.54 46.88
CA ASP A 914 -45.15 42.34 46.23
C ASP A 914 -44.66 43.05 44.95
N THR A 915 -43.38 42.87 44.61
CA THR A 915 -42.59 43.82 43.80
C THR A 915 -42.09 43.25 42.48
N GLY A 916 -42.96 42.62 41.69
CA GLY A 916 -42.96 42.63 40.20
C GLY A 916 -41.71 42.25 39.37
N THR A 917 -40.51 42.05 39.92
CA THR A 917 -39.27 41.84 39.13
C THR A 917 -38.67 40.45 39.30
N ARG A 918 -38.88 39.78 40.44
CA ARG A 918 -38.57 38.36 40.64
C ARG A 918 -39.72 37.69 41.36
N GLN A 919 -40.32 36.71 40.69
CA GLN A 919 -41.58 36.13 41.14
C GLN A 919 -41.37 35.28 42.39
N THR A 920 -42.34 35.33 43.30
CA THR A 920 -42.53 34.36 44.37
C THR A 920 -42.72 32.96 43.77
N ALA A 921 -42.27 31.89 44.41
CA ALA A 921 -42.35 30.52 43.87
C ALA A 921 -43.75 29.97 43.49
N ARG A 922 -44.85 30.75 43.62
CA ARG A 922 -46.28 30.46 43.36
C ARG A 922 -46.56 29.12 42.69
N GLY A 923 -47.49 28.37 43.28
CA GLY A 923 -48.00 27.11 42.76
C GLY A 923 -49.02 26.53 43.73
N ALA A 924 -49.97 25.74 43.24
CA ALA A 924 -51.07 25.24 44.07
C ALA A 924 -50.60 24.21 45.12
N GLU A 925 -49.55 23.45 44.78
CA GLU A 925 -49.04 22.29 45.52
C GLU A 925 -47.59 22.50 46.00
N ASN A 926 -47.23 23.75 46.32
CA ASN A 926 -45.90 24.09 46.81
C ASN A 926 -45.69 23.66 48.27
N GLU A 927 -44.53 23.05 48.54
CA GLU A 927 -44.03 22.73 49.87
C GLU A 927 -42.73 23.50 50.13
N TYR A 928 -42.59 24.06 51.34
CA TYR A 928 -41.48 24.93 51.71
C TYR A 928 -40.59 24.26 52.76
N GLN A 929 -39.30 24.55 52.71
CA GLN A 929 -38.35 24.25 53.78
C GLN A 929 -37.27 25.35 53.85
N TRP A 930 -37.14 25.99 55.00
CA TRP A 930 -36.05 26.95 55.24
C TRP A 930 -34.78 26.25 55.70
N TYR A 931 -33.66 26.76 55.21
CA TYR A 931 -32.31 26.35 55.56
C TYR A 931 -31.54 27.54 56.10
N LYS A 932 -30.64 27.26 57.04
CA LYS A 932 -29.64 28.20 57.53
C LYS A 932 -28.27 27.59 57.35
N ASP A 933 -27.39 28.27 56.63
CA ASP A 933 -26.03 27.80 56.33
C ASP A 933 -26.04 26.33 55.83
N ASP A 934 -26.95 26.05 54.89
CA ASP A 934 -27.25 24.74 54.30
C ASP A 934 -27.83 23.66 55.24
N VAL A 935 -28.19 24.01 56.48
CA VAL A 935 -28.84 23.10 57.44
C VAL A 935 -30.35 23.38 57.51
N ALA A 936 -31.17 22.34 57.33
CA ALA A 936 -32.62 22.45 57.42
C ALA A 936 -33.07 22.89 58.83
N ILE A 937 -33.98 23.86 58.89
CA ILE A 937 -34.56 24.34 60.13
C ILE A 937 -35.82 23.51 60.43
N ASP A 938 -35.78 22.74 61.52
CA ASP A 938 -36.88 21.87 61.92
C ASP A 938 -38.20 22.65 62.08
N GLY A 939 -39.21 22.27 61.27
CA GLY A 939 -40.57 22.84 61.33
C GLY A 939 -40.74 24.18 60.61
N ALA A 940 -39.71 24.72 59.97
CA ALA A 940 -39.79 25.92 59.14
C ALA A 940 -40.30 25.59 57.72
N ASN A 941 -41.55 25.12 57.65
CA ASN A 941 -42.12 24.51 56.44
C ASN A 941 -43.18 25.39 55.76
N GLU A 942 -43.20 26.68 56.08
CA GLU A 942 -44.16 27.65 55.58
C GLU A 942 -43.47 28.66 54.64
N ALA A 943 -44.27 29.32 53.80
CA ALA A 943 -43.79 30.36 52.88
C ALA A 943 -43.10 31.54 53.61
N THR A 944 -43.39 31.73 54.88
CA THR A 944 -42.76 32.70 55.78
C THR A 944 -42.12 31.99 56.97
N TYR A 945 -40.94 32.45 57.39
CA TYR A 945 -40.28 31.97 58.60
C TYR A 945 -39.92 33.16 59.50
N THR A 946 -40.39 33.13 60.75
CA THR A 946 -40.11 34.17 61.74
C THR A 946 -39.10 33.67 62.77
N ILE A 947 -37.95 34.35 62.84
CA ILE A 947 -36.98 34.21 63.92
C ILE A 947 -37.49 35.07 65.08
N GLU A 948 -37.99 34.44 66.14
CA GLU A 948 -38.49 35.13 67.34
C GLU A 948 -37.39 35.33 68.38
N ASN A 949 -37.27 36.54 68.93
CA ASN A 949 -36.30 36.90 69.97
C ASN A 949 -34.85 36.53 69.59
N THR A 950 -34.35 37.11 68.51
CA THR A 950 -33.02 36.86 67.92
C THR A 950 -31.89 36.76 68.96
N THR A 951 -30.98 35.83 68.72
CA THR A 951 -29.73 35.60 69.47
C THR A 951 -28.51 35.70 68.54
N GLU A 952 -27.29 35.79 69.09
CA GLU A 952 -26.07 35.78 68.27
C GLU A 952 -25.98 34.57 67.34
N GLU A 953 -26.46 33.42 67.83
CA GLU A 953 -26.45 32.17 67.07
C GLU A 953 -27.28 32.29 65.79
N ASP A 954 -28.25 33.19 65.68
CA ASP A 954 -29.13 33.36 64.50
C ASP A 954 -28.48 34.09 63.32
N THR A 955 -27.24 34.58 63.46
CA THR A 955 -26.45 35.10 62.32
C THR A 955 -26.19 33.97 61.31
N GLY A 956 -26.32 34.27 60.01
CA GLY A 956 -26.08 33.29 58.94
C GLY A 956 -26.85 33.61 57.66
N ILE A 957 -26.67 32.73 56.67
CA ILE A 957 -27.35 32.81 55.37
C ILE A 957 -28.60 31.93 55.41
N TYR A 958 -29.76 32.52 55.13
CA TYR A 958 -31.03 31.80 55.09
C TYR A 958 -31.56 31.68 53.66
N VAL A 959 -31.92 30.46 53.26
CA VAL A 959 -32.48 30.16 51.94
C VAL A 959 -33.73 29.30 52.11
N ALA A 960 -34.79 29.63 51.38
CA ALA A 960 -35.95 28.76 51.25
C ALA A 960 -35.76 27.85 50.04
N LYS A 961 -35.88 26.53 50.24
CA LYS A 961 -36.03 25.57 49.15
C LYS A 961 -37.51 25.21 49.02
N VAL A 962 -38.03 25.27 47.81
CA VAL A 962 -39.44 25.04 47.50
C VAL A 962 -39.54 23.88 46.52
N THR A 963 -40.35 22.89 46.86
CA THR A 963 -40.69 21.74 46.01
C THR A 963 -42.16 21.83 45.62
N ASN A 964 -42.58 21.15 44.55
CA ASN A 964 -43.97 21.09 44.12
C ASN A 964 -44.31 19.66 43.72
N THR A 965 -45.46 19.16 44.18
CA THR A 965 -45.82 17.74 43.95
C THR A 965 -46.19 17.43 42.49
N ASP A 966 -46.65 18.42 41.73
CA ASP A 966 -46.94 18.28 40.29
C ASP A 966 -45.67 18.34 39.43
N ILE A 967 -44.57 18.88 39.98
CA ILE A 967 -43.27 19.05 39.32
C ILE A 967 -42.16 18.49 40.23
N PRO A 968 -42.13 17.15 40.44
CA PRO A 968 -41.44 16.53 41.57
C PRO A 968 -39.91 16.64 41.54
N ASP A 969 -39.31 16.81 40.36
CA ASP A 969 -37.86 16.88 40.20
C ASP A 969 -37.31 18.33 40.21
N LEU A 970 -38.16 19.36 40.30
CA LEU A 970 -37.71 20.75 40.37
C LEU A 970 -37.69 21.23 41.83
N THR A 971 -36.56 21.78 42.26
CA THR A 971 -36.42 22.51 43.52
C THR A 971 -36.06 23.95 43.21
N LEU A 972 -36.90 24.89 43.61
CA LEU A 972 -36.61 26.32 43.51
C LEU A 972 -35.95 26.81 44.79
N GLU A 973 -34.88 27.60 44.66
CA GLU A 973 -34.19 28.22 45.80
C GLU A 973 -34.45 29.72 45.82
N SER A 974 -34.71 30.30 46.99
CA SER A 974 -34.80 31.76 47.11
C SER A 974 -33.43 32.40 46.98
N ILE A 975 -33.37 33.67 46.58
CA ILE A 975 -32.19 34.49 46.82
C ILE A 975 -31.86 34.44 48.33
N PRO A 976 -30.59 34.25 48.73
CA PRO A 976 -30.24 34.13 50.13
C PRO A 976 -30.46 35.43 50.91
N TYR A 977 -30.97 35.29 52.14
CA TYR A 977 -31.00 36.35 53.14
C TYR A 977 -29.72 36.30 53.98
N ASP A 978 -28.90 37.33 53.89
CA ASP A 978 -27.73 37.51 54.76
C ASP A 978 -28.16 38.24 56.04
N ILE A 979 -28.18 37.54 57.18
CA ILE A 979 -28.61 38.09 58.47
C ILE A 979 -27.42 38.19 59.42
N THR A 980 -27.19 39.39 59.94
CA THR A 980 -26.21 39.68 60.99
C THR A 980 -26.90 40.16 62.26
N ILE A 981 -26.73 39.44 63.37
CA ILE A 981 -27.18 39.87 64.69
C ILE A 981 -26.03 40.56 65.41
N ASP A 982 -26.10 41.89 65.55
CA ASP A 982 -25.07 42.67 66.23
C ASP A 982 -25.24 42.56 67.74
N ALA A 983 -24.25 41.96 68.37
CA ALA A 983 -24.16 41.83 69.81
C ALA A 983 -23.20 42.88 70.36
N ALA A 984 -23.76 43.99 70.82
CA ALA A 984 -23.06 44.94 71.68
C ALA A 984 -23.63 44.89 73.12
N LEU A 985 -22.74 44.79 74.12
CA LEU A 985 -23.09 44.84 75.55
C LEU A 985 -23.54 46.26 75.90
N GLY A 986 -24.82 46.56 75.66
CA GLY A 986 -25.40 47.89 75.72
C GLY A 986 -26.23 48.13 76.98
N ILE A 987 -25.78 49.10 77.77
CA ILE A 987 -26.63 49.92 78.63
C ILE A 987 -26.30 51.37 78.28
N ASP A 988 -27.31 52.17 77.93
CA ASP A 988 -27.13 53.63 77.82
C ASP A 988 -26.51 54.14 79.12
N GLU A 989 -25.39 54.86 79.03
CA GLU A 989 -24.61 55.27 80.19
C GLU A 989 -25.49 55.93 81.25
N LEU A 990 -25.60 55.28 82.42
CA LEU A 990 -26.44 55.77 83.50
C LEU A 990 -25.60 56.70 84.38
N LYS A 991 -25.61 58.00 84.04
CA LYS A 991 -24.88 59.07 84.74
C LYS A 991 -25.81 59.87 85.63
N ASP A 992 -25.62 59.80 86.94
CA ASP A 992 -26.18 60.73 87.93
C ASP A 992 -24.99 61.51 88.56
N THR A 993 -25.24 62.64 89.19
CA THR A 993 -24.15 63.46 89.79
C THR A 993 -23.39 62.73 90.89
N LYS A 994 -23.96 61.65 91.43
CA LYS A 994 -23.41 60.89 92.57
C LYS A 994 -22.91 59.49 92.25
N PHE A 995 -23.08 59.00 91.01
CA PHE A 995 -22.55 57.73 90.52
C PHE A 995 -22.63 57.63 88.99
N SER A 996 -21.84 56.77 88.38
CA SER A 996 -21.92 56.46 86.94
C SER A 996 -21.79 54.96 86.72
N VAL A 997 -22.65 54.39 85.89
CA VAL A 997 -22.57 52.99 85.45
C VAL A 997 -22.44 52.92 83.94
N TYR A 998 -21.38 52.27 83.47
CA TYR A 998 -21.14 52.04 82.05
C TYR A 998 -20.52 50.67 81.81
N PRO A 999 -20.75 50.06 80.63
CA PRO A 999 -20.23 48.75 80.32
C PRO A 999 -18.80 48.80 79.82
N ASN A 1000 -18.06 47.73 80.09
CA ASN A 1000 -16.88 47.31 79.31
C ASN A 1000 -17.26 45.99 78.64
N PRO A 1001 -17.70 46.05 77.37
CA PRO A 1001 -18.20 44.89 76.64
C PRO A 1001 -17.18 43.76 76.53
N ALA A 1002 -15.89 44.08 76.40
CA ALA A 1002 -14.84 43.10 76.13
C ALA A 1002 -14.50 42.17 77.32
N ASN A 1003 -14.99 42.45 78.53
CA ASN A 1003 -14.62 41.69 79.73
C ASN A 1003 -15.81 41.29 80.61
N ASP A 1004 -17.05 41.43 80.12
CA ASP A 1004 -18.27 41.20 80.92
C ASP A 1004 -18.29 41.99 82.24
N ILE A 1005 -17.84 43.26 82.21
CA ILE A 1005 -17.78 44.08 83.41
C ILE A 1005 -18.65 45.31 83.26
N LEU A 1006 -19.52 45.53 84.24
CA LEU A 1006 -20.08 46.86 84.49
C LEU A 1006 -19.17 47.63 85.43
N PHE A 1007 -18.69 48.77 84.97
CA PHE A 1007 -17.95 49.71 85.79
C PHE A 1007 -18.91 50.61 86.53
N VAL A 1008 -18.72 50.71 87.84
CA VAL A 1008 -19.48 51.59 88.72
C VAL A 1008 -18.48 52.55 89.35
N SER A 1009 -18.52 53.82 88.95
CA SER A 1009 -17.57 54.84 89.39
C SER A 1009 -18.26 56.09 89.90
N ASN A 1010 -17.49 57.06 90.41
CA ASN A 1010 -17.97 58.33 90.96
C ASN A 1010 -18.96 58.19 92.13
N ILE A 1011 -18.82 57.14 92.95
CA ILE A 1011 -19.74 56.84 94.05
C ILE A 1011 -19.42 57.74 95.25
N SER A 1012 -20.34 58.64 95.60
CA SER A 1012 -20.19 59.60 96.72
C SER A 1012 -20.96 59.22 97.98
N ASP A 1013 -21.90 58.27 97.88
CA ASP A 1013 -22.78 57.78 98.95
C ASP A 1013 -22.92 56.24 98.87
N LEU A 1014 -23.38 55.59 99.94
CA LEU A 1014 -23.56 54.13 99.99
C LEU A 1014 -24.55 53.65 98.90
N ALA A 1015 -24.05 52.90 97.92
CA ALA A 1015 -24.82 52.42 96.77
C ALA A 1015 -25.09 50.92 96.81
N LYS A 1016 -26.22 50.52 96.22
CA LYS A 1016 -26.63 49.14 96.02
C LYS A 1016 -27.03 48.91 94.57
N ILE A 1017 -26.48 47.89 93.93
CA ILE A 1017 -26.76 47.53 92.54
C ILE A 1017 -27.29 46.11 92.47
N GLU A 1018 -28.38 45.93 91.74
CA GLU A 1018 -29.07 44.67 91.56
C GLU A 1018 -29.36 44.45 90.07
N ILE A 1019 -29.24 43.22 89.58
CA ILE A 1019 -29.63 42.84 88.23
C ILE A 1019 -30.69 41.74 88.36
N TYR A 1020 -31.76 41.87 87.59
CA TYR A 1020 -32.88 40.95 87.54
C TYR A 1020 -32.97 40.34 86.14
N ASP A 1021 -33.34 39.07 86.06
CA ASP A 1021 -33.78 38.47 84.80
C ASP A 1021 -35.20 38.97 84.44
N LEU A 1022 -35.66 38.67 83.22
CA LEU A 1022 -36.98 39.09 82.73
C LEU A 1022 -38.16 38.49 83.51
N LEU A 1023 -37.94 37.42 84.29
CA LEU A 1023 -38.96 36.84 85.17
C LEU A 1023 -39.02 37.55 86.54
N GLY A 1024 -38.24 38.63 86.72
CA GLY A 1024 -38.19 39.44 87.93
C GLY A 1024 -37.39 38.78 89.05
N LYS A 1025 -36.65 37.70 88.78
CA LYS A 1025 -35.78 37.05 89.76
C LYS A 1025 -34.44 37.77 89.78
N LYS A 1026 -33.98 38.09 90.98
CA LYS A 1026 -32.71 38.79 91.22
C LYS A 1026 -31.55 37.84 91.02
N VAL A 1027 -30.68 38.16 90.06
CA VAL A 1027 -29.55 37.31 89.65
C VAL A 1027 -28.21 37.83 90.14
N ILE A 1028 -28.04 39.15 90.28
CA ILE A 1028 -26.88 39.76 90.94
C ILE A 1028 -27.37 40.80 91.94
N SER A 1029 -26.73 40.86 93.11
CA SER A 1029 -26.96 41.93 94.10
C SER A 1029 -25.65 42.23 94.79
N LYS A 1030 -25.27 43.51 94.82
CA LYS A 1030 -24.12 43.99 95.55
C LYS A 1030 -24.48 45.24 96.33
N GLU A 1031 -24.32 45.16 97.63
CA GLU A 1031 -24.70 46.20 98.58
C GLU A 1031 -23.45 46.85 99.20
N ASN A 1032 -23.65 47.99 99.84
CA ASN A 1032 -22.62 48.75 100.55
C ASN A 1032 -21.43 49.19 99.68
N ILE A 1033 -21.67 49.53 98.42
CA ILE A 1033 -20.63 50.02 97.51
C ILE A 1033 -20.33 51.48 97.86
N THR A 1034 -19.10 51.77 98.29
CA THR A 1034 -18.67 53.11 98.73
C THR A 1034 -17.49 53.68 97.93
N SER A 1035 -16.95 52.91 96.99
CA SER A 1035 -15.85 53.32 96.10
C SER A 1035 -15.95 52.60 94.77
N GLN A 1036 -15.19 53.08 93.77
CA GLN A 1036 -15.24 52.55 92.41
C GLN A 1036 -15.09 51.03 92.41
N THR A 1037 -16.05 50.36 91.79
CA THR A 1037 -16.19 48.90 91.82
C THR A 1037 -16.54 48.40 90.44
N GLN A 1038 -16.03 47.21 90.13
CA GLN A 1038 -16.38 46.46 88.92
C GLN A 1038 -17.34 45.34 89.29
N LEU A 1039 -18.44 45.23 88.55
CA LEU A 1039 -19.37 44.12 88.63
C LEU A 1039 -19.08 43.17 87.47
N LYS A 1040 -18.45 42.04 87.79
CA LYS A 1040 -18.25 40.95 86.84
C LYS A 1040 -19.58 40.25 86.60
N LEU A 1041 -20.03 40.26 85.35
CA LEU A 1041 -21.25 39.63 84.88
C LEU A 1041 -20.99 38.24 84.30
N THR A 1042 -19.76 37.72 84.40
CA THR A 1042 -19.26 36.50 83.74
C THR A 1042 -20.12 35.25 83.98
N ASN A 1043 -20.88 35.20 85.08
CA ASN A 1043 -21.75 34.06 85.42
C ASN A 1043 -23.21 34.23 84.95
N LEU A 1044 -23.59 35.38 84.42
CA LEU A 1044 -24.87 35.56 83.74
C LEU A 1044 -24.78 34.95 82.34
N LYS A 1045 -25.82 34.23 81.93
CA LYS A 1045 -25.94 33.78 80.55
C LYS A 1045 -26.21 34.98 79.63
N THR A 1046 -25.91 34.83 78.36
CA THR A 1046 -26.40 35.71 77.28
C THR A 1046 -27.90 35.94 77.43
N GLY A 1047 -28.34 37.18 77.28
CA GLY A 1047 -29.75 37.56 77.33
C GLY A 1047 -30.00 38.98 77.86
N VAL A 1048 -31.28 39.35 77.90
CA VAL A 1048 -31.74 40.64 78.39
C VAL A 1048 -32.00 40.60 79.90
N TYR A 1049 -31.52 41.61 80.61
CA TYR A 1049 -31.68 41.79 82.04
C TYR A 1049 -32.17 43.19 82.38
N ILE A 1050 -32.67 43.38 83.61
CA ILE A 1050 -32.99 44.70 84.16
C ILE A 1050 -31.98 45.05 85.24
N LEU A 1051 -31.17 46.09 84.98
CA LEU A 1051 -30.29 46.69 85.98
C LEU A 1051 -31.06 47.66 86.85
N LYS A 1052 -30.88 47.57 88.17
CA LYS A 1052 -31.48 48.43 89.18
C LYS A 1052 -30.40 48.98 90.12
N VAL A 1053 -30.34 50.29 90.29
CA VAL A 1053 -29.37 50.96 91.16
C VAL A 1053 -30.09 51.77 92.23
N SER A 1054 -29.70 51.62 93.50
CA SER A 1054 -30.32 52.25 94.67
C SER A 1054 -29.30 53.01 95.51
N ILE A 1055 -29.52 54.31 95.79
CA ILE A 1055 -28.63 55.17 96.60
C ILE A 1055 -29.49 56.09 97.48
N ASN A 1056 -29.24 56.13 98.80
CA ASN A 1056 -29.95 56.99 99.77
C ASN A 1056 -31.47 57.07 99.55
N ASN A 1057 -32.11 55.90 99.40
CA ASN A 1057 -33.55 55.69 99.13
C ASN A 1057 -34.09 56.10 97.73
N LYS A 1058 -33.25 56.53 96.79
CA LYS A 1058 -33.63 56.71 95.36
C LYS A 1058 -33.26 55.47 94.54
N VAL A 1059 -34.12 55.06 93.62
CA VAL A 1059 -33.95 53.86 92.78
C VAL A 1059 -34.07 54.23 91.29
N LEU A 1060 -33.14 53.74 90.47
CA LEU A 1060 -33.13 53.88 89.01
C LEU A 1060 -33.05 52.50 88.35
N THR A 1061 -33.70 52.32 87.19
CA THR A 1061 -33.74 51.05 86.45
C THR A 1061 -33.50 51.24 84.96
N GLN A 1062 -32.74 50.34 84.33
CA GLN A 1062 -32.40 50.38 82.90
C GLN A 1062 -32.29 48.96 82.32
N LYS A 1063 -32.61 48.79 81.02
CA LYS A 1063 -32.36 47.55 80.28
C LYS A 1063 -30.85 47.33 80.17
N LEU A 1064 -30.39 46.14 80.52
CA LEU A 1064 -29.01 45.69 80.38
C LEU A 1064 -29.02 44.49 79.44
N ILE A 1065 -28.37 44.62 78.30
CA ILE A 1065 -28.18 43.49 77.38
C ILE A 1065 -26.82 42.91 77.70
N LYS A 1066 -26.81 41.62 78.08
CA LYS A 1066 -25.57 40.87 78.22
C LYS A 1066 -25.47 39.92 77.03
N ASN A 1067 -24.40 40.07 76.28
CA ASN A 1067 -23.97 39.11 75.27
C ASN A 1067 -23.35 37.89 75.94
#